data_AF-A0A7J6L8Q7-F1
#
_entry.id   AF-A0A7J6L8Q7-F1
#
_cell.length_a   1.000
_cell.length_b   1.000
_cell.length_c   1.000
_cell.angle_alpha   90.00
_cell.angle_beta   90.00
_cell.angle_gamma   90.00
#
_symmetry.space_group_name_H-M   'P 1'
#
loop_
_entity.id
_entity.type
_entity.pdbx_description
1 polymer ?
#
loop_
_entity_poly.entity_id
_entity_poly.type
_entity_poly.pdbx_seq_one_letter_code
_entity_poly.pdbx_strand_id
1 'polypeptide(L)'
;MSVEMNDMAAIPEAFGGPMVNYQSSRKGKQYTSEIERLVYVYNQMDWKAKKTITYSLLLGYFSLLLIFRLCTSDFATLATASALVTSIYALFFAFWLAAFVFRHDEGDAAMQSIADPIREGSEGFFAVQYGTIAKISVLAAFLLFMLYISRDDTVLGAVGGGKATTVSSLAMALITACTFLIGAFCSALAGYAGMWVSVRANVRVSSAARRCYNTAIQLCFRAGGFASLVNVAMVIGGLSFIMIVLRVIYPTLEFQQAPLLLVGYGFGASLVAMFAQLGGGIYTKGADVGADLVGKVEAGIPEDDPRNPATIADLVGDNVGDCAGQCADTFESIAAEILSAMILGGSLADEGSMNKGVTAGFVAFPLAVHCMDMVVSSVGMMLIRAKKGMPTHSAKDTADEDPMKIMKRAYSVTLFLATIGFLVLCRWFLWVPNTNSWAWFFGCGAVGMACSYLFVIITQYYTDYEHNKVRSIAFASTTGPATNIIAGMAVGLESTAAPVLCISIALVSSYYMGMAATAGVVPASEATKSGLFGTAVATMGMLSTAVFVLAMSNFGPIADNAGGIVEMSQQADEVRLITDKLDAVGNVTKANTKGFSVGTAALACFLLFAAFMDEVSVYTGKRFESVDLARCEVFVGGILGACLVFLFAAWAMNAVGRAAAQVVTEVRRQFKERPGIMDWSDKPDYYTCIAIVSRSALKEMIRPGALAALSPVVVGFAFRIIGSYRGDTTLGAQVIAAFLMFSTAAGILMALFLNNAGGAWDNAKKYIEITGCHGGKNSEAHKASVVGDTVGDPCKDTAGPSVHVLIKLVSTVTMVLTPVFCGQIATSSVANVAGAGIIPSRRHSSAVLPGTLLILGCMLLCCGVGQVALMFVFPLRAGTVSHSPSVASVPLSGTAGALHGLWASAVAPAAAVGMLIVVGVVARRAGMRLFSPAKVNTFLKITGRTSPPNPMHTMVSQFHTINLGDWMRISTTDAEKDSLRCDDPSVPTDEGNLIIKALEVFRRKSGSKQHFDVTLTKRCPNQAGLGGGSSNGATALWAANRLTRFGAADDTLAEWSRELGSDLPFFLASKGAALCSGIGDEVFPMTPEAVGGHGGMVFVKPSFGLPTPAVYKEYAKSDGQAPQPLNDLTRGAVELRPELLNIAKDMEDVMGLTGVSMSGSGSCLFGYGKPERLEDFKAEYPGTMVWSDVVPVFRESGQWYNYDNDDALVSAV
;
A
#
# COMPACT_ATOMS: atom_id res chain seq x y z
N MET A 1 -18.07 23.16 58.82
CA MET A 1 -18.46 23.69 60.14
C MET A 1 -19.93 23.34 60.37
N SER A 2 -20.23 22.81 61.55
CA SER A 2 -21.49 22.30 62.12
C SER A 2 -22.67 23.30 62.01
N VAL A 3 -23.96 22.93 61.98
CA VAL A 3 -24.78 22.17 62.95
C VAL A 3 -26.14 21.76 62.32
N GLU A 4 -26.65 20.63 62.80
CA GLU A 4 -28.04 20.11 62.90
C GLU A 4 -28.81 19.41 61.76
N MET A 5 -29.11 18.15 62.11
CA MET A 5 -30.14 17.23 61.64
C MET A 5 -31.54 17.80 61.88
N ASN A 6 -32.34 17.91 60.84
CA ASN A 6 -33.73 17.42 60.76
C ASN A 6 -34.16 17.50 59.29
N ASP A 7 -34.96 16.55 58.84
CA ASP A 7 -35.45 16.34 57.44
C ASP A 7 -34.64 15.37 56.56
N MET A 8 -33.92 14.41 57.15
CA MET A 8 -33.68 13.12 56.49
C MET A 8 -34.77 12.12 56.90
N ALA A 9 -35.88 12.13 56.16
CA ALA A 9 -36.86 11.04 56.17
C ALA A 9 -37.58 10.95 54.81
N ALA A 10 -36.83 10.66 53.73
CA ALA A 10 -37.33 10.01 52.51
C ALA A 10 -36.19 9.68 51.52
N ILE A 11 -35.19 8.91 51.96
CA ILE A 11 -34.38 8.05 51.07
C ILE A 11 -34.30 6.72 51.82
N PRO A 12 -34.86 5.62 51.27
CA PRO A 12 -33.99 4.68 50.59
C PRO A 12 -34.58 4.03 49.32
N GLU A 13 -33.68 3.36 48.58
CA GLU A 13 -33.89 2.44 47.45
C GLU A 13 -33.77 3.00 46.01
N ALA A 14 -32.55 3.31 45.57
CA ALA A 14 -32.21 3.40 44.14
C ALA A 14 -31.02 2.52 43.70
N PHE A 15 -30.47 1.67 44.58
CA PHE A 15 -29.32 0.79 44.26
C PHE A 15 -29.47 -0.66 44.78
N GLY A 16 -30.68 -1.21 44.77
CA GLY A 16 -30.88 -2.63 45.08
C GLY A 16 -32.30 -3.12 44.80
N GLY A 17 -32.52 -3.75 43.64
CA GLY A 17 -33.74 -4.46 43.28
C GLY A 17 -33.49 -5.35 42.04
N PRO A 18 -34.19 -6.49 41.87
CA PRO A 18 -33.88 -7.49 40.85
C PRO A 18 -34.13 -6.92 39.44
N MET A 19 -33.43 -7.48 38.45
CA MET A 19 -33.58 -7.16 37.02
C MET A 19 -35.06 -7.07 36.60
N VAL A 20 -35.59 -5.86 36.47
CA VAL A 20 -36.89 -5.62 35.82
C VAL A 20 -36.60 -5.19 34.39
N ASN A 21 -36.97 -6.07 33.45
CA ASN A 21 -37.11 -5.79 32.03
C ASN A 21 -37.88 -4.47 31.83
N TYR A 22 -37.17 -3.40 31.48
CA TYR A 22 -37.82 -2.19 30.98
C TYR A 22 -37.91 -2.27 29.44
N GLN A 23 -38.90 -3.02 28.97
CA GLN A 23 -39.39 -2.91 27.60
C GLN A 23 -40.47 -1.83 27.51
N SER A 24 -40.26 -0.90 26.58
CA SER A 24 -41.25 -0.09 25.86
C SER A 24 -41.93 1.09 26.56
N SER A 25 -41.71 2.29 26.00
CA SER A 25 -42.59 3.47 25.94
C SER A 25 -41.76 4.64 25.40
N ARG A 26 -42.01 5.37 24.31
CA ARG A 26 -43.14 5.60 23.38
C ARG A 26 -42.49 5.65 21.97
N LYS A 27 -43.00 4.86 21.01
CA LYS A 27 -42.34 4.42 19.75
C LYS A 27 -41.17 3.49 20.04
N GLY A 28 -41.32 2.19 19.76
CA GLY A 28 -40.35 1.14 20.07
C GLY A 28 -38.98 1.28 19.40
N LYS A 29 -38.17 2.25 19.82
CA LYS A 29 -36.76 2.33 19.48
C LYS A 29 -35.96 1.52 20.50
N GLN A 30 -35.36 0.43 20.04
CA GLN A 30 -34.33 -0.28 20.77
C GLN A 30 -33.08 0.62 20.75
N TYR A 31 -32.62 1.08 21.92
CA TYR A 31 -31.34 1.79 21.99
C TYR A 31 -30.22 0.82 21.66
N THR A 32 -29.49 1.11 20.60
CA THR A 32 -28.42 0.26 20.05
C THR A 32 -27.10 0.46 20.77
N SER A 33 -26.89 1.62 21.44
CA SER A 33 -25.67 1.89 22.21
C SER A 33 -25.89 2.64 23.53
N GLU A 34 -24.94 2.52 24.46
CA GLU A 34 -24.91 3.28 25.73
C GLU A 34 -24.83 4.79 25.51
N ILE A 35 -24.18 5.24 24.42
CA ILE A 35 -24.12 6.66 24.06
C ILE A 35 -25.53 7.17 23.72
N GLU A 36 -26.34 6.40 23.00
CA GLU A 36 -27.73 6.78 22.70
C GLU A 36 -28.58 6.88 23.96
N ARG A 37 -28.38 5.98 24.92
CA ARG A 37 -29.06 6.03 26.23
C ARG A 37 -28.69 7.30 26.99
N LEU A 38 -27.40 7.60 27.09
CA LEU A 38 -26.90 8.81 27.75
C LEU A 38 -27.42 10.07 27.08
N VAL A 39 -27.37 10.13 25.75
CA VAL A 39 -27.90 11.25 24.97
C VAL A 39 -29.40 11.41 25.18
N TYR A 40 -30.16 10.31 25.16
CA TYR A 40 -31.59 10.33 25.42
C TYR A 40 -31.90 10.90 26.80
N VAL A 41 -31.24 10.39 27.85
CA VAL A 41 -31.38 10.90 29.22
C VAL A 41 -31.04 12.39 29.30
N TYR A 42 -29.91 12.80 28.70
CA TYR A 42 -29.51 14.21 28.62
C TYR A 42 -30.54 15.06 27.89
N ASN A 43 -31.19 14.54 26.85
CA ASN A 43 -32.21 15.25 26.09
C ASN A 43 -33.52 15.40 26.86
N GLN A 44 -33.88 14.45 27.72
CA GLN A 44 -35.05 14.52 28.60
C GLN A 44 -34.87 15.49 29.78
N MET A 45 -33.63 15.85 30.13
CA MET A 45 -33.37 16.83 31.20
C MET A 45 -34.00 18.19 30.90
N ASP A 46 -34.53 18.85 31.93
CA ASP A 46 -35.05 20.20 31.81
C ASP A 46 -33.93 21.21 31.53
N TRP A 47 -34.30 22.42 31.12
CA TRP A 47 -33.33 23.46 30.80
C TRP A 47 -32.46 23.81 32.02
N LYS A 48 -33.02 23.78 33.23
CA LYS A 48 -32.25 24.05 34.46
C LYS A 48 -31.19 22.98 34.67
N ALA A 49 -31.52 21.69 34.59
CA ALA A 49 -30.57 20.59 34.71
C ALA A 49 -29.48 20.64 33.63
N LYS A 50 -29.84 20.93 32.36
CA LYS A 50 -28.86 21.11 31.27
C LYS A 50 -27.90 22.26 31.56
N LYS A 51 -28.43 23.40 32.04
CA LYS A 51 -27.65 24.59 32.40
C LYS A 51 -26.75 24.31 33.61
N THR A 52 -27.28 23.62 34.63
CA THR A 52 -26.53 23.17 35.81
C THR A 52 -25.40 22.23 35.42
N ILE A 53 -25.64 21.20 34.61
CA ILE A 53 -24.59 20.30 34.10
C ILE A 53 -23.53 21.08 33.33
N THR A 54 -23.94 22.00 32.45
CA THR A 54 -23.00 22.80 31.66
C THR A 54 -22.13 23.70 32.56
N TYR A 55 -22.72 24.37 33.55
CA TYR A 55 -21.96 25.18 34.50
C TYR A 55 -21.13 24.35 35.47
N SER A 56 -21.61 23.19 35.92
CA SER A 56 -20.86 22.27 36.77
C SER A 56 -19.67 21.70 36.02
N LEU A 57 -19.81 21.39 34.74
CA LEU A 57 -18.69 21.01 33.88
C LEU A 57 -17.72 22.18 33.74
N LEU A 58 -18.15 23.37 33.32
CA LEU A 58 -17.27 24.54 33.20
C LEU A 58 -16.56 24.90 34.52
N LEU A 59 -17.27 24.92 35.63
CA LEU A 59 -16.70 25.20 36.95
C LEU A 59 -15.74 24.08 37.36
N GLY A 60 -16.09 22.82 37.09
CA GLY A 60 -15.22 21.65 37.29
C GLY A 60 -13.92 21.74 36.49
N TYR A 61 -13.93 22.34 35.30
CA TYR A 61 -12.74 22.49 34.45
C TYR A 61 -11.74 23.41 35.12
N PHE A 62 -12.21 24.61 35.45
CA PHE A 62 -11.40 25.61 36.13
C PHE A 62 -11.00 25.16 37.53
N SER A 63 -11.86 24.42 38.23
CA SER A 63 -11.54 23.86 39.56
C SER A 63 -10.46 22.79 39.47
N LEU A 64 -10.53 21.86 38.51
CA LEU A 64 -9.50 20.83 38.31
C LEU A 64 -8.18 21.46 37.90
N LEU A 65 -8.17 22.41 36.97
CA LEU A 65 -6.96 23.14 36.58
C LEU A 65 -6.37 23.93 37.76
N LEU A 66 -7.22 24.55 38.59
CA LEU A 66 -6.79 25.25 39.80
C LEU A 66 -6.21 24.27 40.82
N ILE A 67 -6.84 23.12 41.06
CA ILE A 67 -6.36 22.07 41.96
C ILE A 67 -5.02 21.54 41.47
N PHE A 68 -4.87 21.22 40.17
CA PHE A 68 -3.59 20.78 39.61
C PHE A 68 -2.51 21.86 39.78
N ARG A 69 -2.83 23.13 39.55
CA ARG A 69 -1.90 24.25 39.78
C ARG A 69 -1.52 24.41 41.25
N LEU A 70 -2.43 24.13 42.18
CA LEU A 70 -2.18 24.19 43.62
C LEU A 70 -1.41 22.97 44.14
N CYS A 71 -1.62 21.80 43.54
CA CYS A 71 -1.01 20.52 43.96
C CYS A 71 0.33 20.22 43.27
N THR A 72 0.61 20.81 42.10
CA THR A 72 1.84 20.56 41.34
C THR A 72 2.61 21.86 41.12
N SER A 73 3.87 21.88 41.56
CA SER A 73 4.81 22.97 41.29
C SER A 73 5.60 22.78 39.99
N ASP A 74 5.53 21.58 39.40
CA ASP A 74 6.22 21.23 38.18
C ASP A 74 5.40 21.58 36.93
N PHE A 75 5.91 22.52 36.14
CA PHE A 75 5.27 23.01 34.91
C PHE A 75 4.98 21.88 33.91
N ALA A 76 5.88 20.89 33.78
CA ALA A 76 5.71 19.79 32.85
C ALA A 76 4.50 18.89 33.19
N THR A 77 4.37 18.53 34.46
CA THR A 77 3.22 17.77 34.97
C THR A 77 1.94 18.57 34.81
N LEU A 78 1.97 19.87 35.14
CA LEU A 78 0.82 20.76 35.01
C LEU A 78 0.35 20.87 33.56
N ALA A 79 1.26 21.06 32.60
CA ALA A 79 0.94 21.15 31.19
C ALA A 79 0.32 19.86 30.65
N THR A 80 0.90 18.71 30.97
CA THR A 80 0.40 17.39 30.56
C THR A 80 -0.97 17.07 31.16
N ALA A 81 -1.15 17.35 32.47
CA ALA A 81 -2.44 17.17 33.13
C ALA A 81 -3.50 18.13 32.57
N SER A 82 -3.14 19.37 32.25
CA SER A 82 -4.04 20.34 31.63
C SER A 82 -4.48 19.88 30.23
N ALA A 83 -3.58 19.28 29.45
CA ALA A 83 -3.90 18.70 28.15
C ALA A 83 -4.88 17.53 28.29
N LEU A 84 -4.65 16.62 29.25
CA LEU A 84 -5.58 15.53 29.56
C LEU A 84 -6.97 16.06 29.98
N VAL A 85 -7.02 17.03 30.88
CA VAL A 85 -8.29 17.65 31.30
C VAL A 85 -8.99 18.28 30.08
N THR A 86 -8.29 19.04 29.26
CA THR A 86 -8.86 19.65 28.04
C THR A 86 -9.43 18.61 27.08
N SER A 87 -8.75 17.47 26.91
CA SER A 87 -9.26 16.36 26.09
C SER A 87 -10.59 15.80 26.60
N ILE A 88 -10.72 15.61 27.93
CA ILE A 88 -11.97 15.16 28.57
C ILE A 88 -13.09 16.19 28.34
N TYR A 89 -12.77 17.49 28.44
CA TYR A 89 -13.75 18.56 28.20
C TYR A 89 -14.23 18.63 26.75
N ALA A 90 -13.35 18.39 25.80
CA ALA A 90 -13.74 18.30 24.41
C ALA A 90 -14.60 17.07 24.12
N LEU A 91 -14.38 15.93 24.80
CA LEU A 91 -15.30 14.78 24.72
C LEU A 91 -16.69 15.14 25.27
N PHE A 92 -16.78 15.92 26.35
CA PHE A 92 -18.09 16.44 26.81
C PHE A 92 -18.75 17.38 25.79
N PHE A 93 -17.98 18.25 25.14
CA PHE A 93 -18.51 19.12 24.08
C PHE A 93 -18.94 18.31 22.84
N ALA A 94 -18.18 17.28 22.47
CA ALA A 94 -18.57 16.33 21.43
C ALA A 94 -19.89 15.63 21.81
N PHE A 95 -20.03 15.14 23.04
CA PHE A 95 -21.29 14.55 23.52
C PHE A 95 -22.47 15.54 23.41
N TRP A 96 -22.24 16.84 23.68
CA TRP A 96 -23.25 17.87 23.46
C TRP A 96 -23.62 18.04 21.97
N LEU A 97 -22.65 17.98 21.05
CA LEU A 97 -22.90 17.98 19.60
C LEU A 97 -23.71 16.76 19.16
N ALA A 98 -23.34 15.57 19.64
CA ALA A 98 -24.11 14.35 19.40
C ALA A 98 -25.55 14.52 19.91
N ALA A 99 -25.74 15.03 21.12
CA ALA A 99 -27.07 15.30 21.67
C ALA A 99 -27.87 16.29 20.82
N PHE A 100 -27.23 17.29 20.22
CA PHE A 100 -27.87 18.18 19.25
C PHE A 100 -28.34 17.44 17.99
N VAL A 101 -27.50 16.59 17.42
CA VAL A 101 -27.84 15.77 16.23
C VAL A 101 -29.02 14.83 16.55
N PHE A 102 -28.95 14.08 17.64
CA PHE A 102 -29.96 13.08 18.01
C PHE A 102 -31.34 13.64 18.40
N ARG A 103 -31.45 14.94 18.71
CA ARG A 103 -32.76 15.58 18.93
C ARG A 103 -33.59 15.72 17.66
N HIS A 104 -32.96 15.66 16.48
CA HIS A 104 -33.63 15.77 15.21
C HIS A 104 -34.16 14.40 14.77
N ASP A 105 -35.31 14.41 14.10
CA ASP A 105 -35.98 13.18 13.66
C ASP A 105 -35.28 12.51 12.47
N GLU A 106 -35.52 11.21 12.32
CA GLU A 106 -34.95 10.36 11.28
C GLU A 106 -35.83 10.31 10.01
N GLY A 107 -36.66 11.33 9.78
CA GLY A 107 -37.51 11.39 8.60
C GLY A 107 -38.70 10.42 8.64
N ASP A 108 -39.24 10.11 7.46
CA ASP A 108 -40.36 9.20 7.30
C ASP A 108 -39.92 7.73 7.26
N ALA A 109 -40.90 6.82 7.14
CA ALA A 109 -40.64 5.38 7.13
C ALA A 109 -39.84 4.93 5.89
N ALA A 110 -39.96 5.64 4.76
CA ALA A 110 -39.21 5.32 3.55
C ALA A 110 -37.72 5.63 3.75
N MET A 111 -37.39 6.81 4.29
CA MET A 111 -36.02 7.17 4.66
C MET A 111 -35.40 6.18 5.65
N GLN A 112 -36.14 5.80 6.70
CA GLN A 112 -35.66 4.84 7.70
C GLN A 112 -35.39 3.46 7.09
N SER A 113 -36.23 3.01 6.16
CA SER A 113 -36.06 1.71 5.50
C SER A 113 -34.80 1.60 4.63
N ILE A 114 -34.23 2.74 4.21
CA ILE A 114 -32.95 2.81 3.50
C ILE A 114 -31.79 3.01 4.47
N ALA A 115 -31.96 3.86 5.48
CA ALA A 115 -30.92 4.15 6.47
C ALA A 115 -30.55 2.93 7.33
N ASP A 116 -31.51 2.05 7.63
CA ASP A 116 -31.28 0.86 8.45
C ASP A 116 -30.29 -0.13 7.81
N PRO A 117 -30.45 -0.57 6.54
CA PRO A 117 -29.45 -1.37 5.83
C PRO A 117 -28.07 -0.73 5.75
N ILE A 118 -27.98 0.60 5.54
CA ILE A 118 -26.69 1.31 5.50
C ILE A 118 -26.01 1.23 6.87
N ARG A 119 -26.76 1.42 7.95
CA ARG A 119 -26.24 1.31 9.32
C ARG A 119 -25.79 -0.11 9.65
N GLU A 120 -26.63 -1.12 9.36
CA GLU A 120 -26.31 -2.53 9.60
C GLU A 120 -25.08 -2.98 8.80
N GLY A 121 -24.99 -2.59 7.52
CA GLY A 121 -23.85 -2.88 6.66
C GLY A 121 -22.55 -2.23 7.16
N SER A 122 -22.63 -0.96 7.58
CA SER A 122 -21.47 -0.22 8.10
C SER A 122 -20.95 -0.80 9.41
N GLU A 123 -21.85 -1.04 10.38
CA GLU A 123 -21.49 -1.63 11.67
C GLU A 123 -20.99 -3.08 11.51
N GLY A 124 -21.59 -3.85 10.59
CA GLY A 124 -21.18 -5.20 10.26
C GLY A 124 -19.78 -5.28 9.63
N PHE A 125 -19.51 -4.48 8.59
CA PHE A 125 -18.19 -4.43 7.97
C PHE A 125 -17.12 -3.95 8.97
N PHE A 126 -17.43 -2.90 9.73
CA PHE A 126 -16.53 -2.36 10.75
C PHE A 126 -16.13 -3.45 11.76
N ALA A 127 -17.09 -4.21 12.29
CA ALA A 127 -16.81 -5.29 13.25
C ALA A 127 -15.85 -6.34 12.69
N VAL A 128 -15.98 -6.69 11.40
CA VAL A 128 -15.11 -7.69 10.76
C VAL A 128 -13.73 -7.12 10.42
N GLN A 129 -13.66 -5.91 9.85
CA GLN A 129 -12.41 -5.24 9.51
C GLN A 129 -11.58 -4.99 10.76
N TYR A 130 -12.17 -4.36 11.78
CA TYR A 130 -11.46 -4.04 13.02
C TYR A 130 -11.18 -5.28 13.87
N GLY A 131 -12.02 -6.31 13.81
CA GLY A 131 -11.71 -7.61 14.39
C GLY A 131 -10.48 -8.28 13.74
N THR A 132 -10.27 -8.05 12.45
CA THR A 132 -9.06 -8.51 11.73
C THR A 132 -7.85 -7.67 12.09
N ILE A 133 -7.98 -6.34 12.08
CA ILE A 133 -6.93 -5.41 12.47
C ILE A 133 -6.49 -5.68 13.91
N ALA A 134 -7.41 -5.90 14.85
CA ALA A 134 -7.10 -6.21 16.24
C ALA A 134 -6.25 -7.48 16.38
N LYS A 135 -6.54 -8.53 15.59
CA LYS A 135 -5.71 -9.76 15.57
C LYS A 135 -4.30 -9.46 15.06
N ILE A 136 -4.17 -8.67 14.00
CA ILE A 136 -2.87 -8.24 13.45
C ILE A 136 -2.12 -7.37 14.46
N SER A 137 -2.79 -6.46 15.17
CA SER A 137 -2.20 -5.62 16.20
C SER A 137 -1.72 -6.41 17.41
N VAL A 138 -2.51 -7.36 17.92
CA VAL A 138 -2.07 -8.25 19.03
C VAL A 138 -0.84 -9.04 18.62
N LEU A 139 -0.82 -9.55 17.39
CA LEU A 139 0.36 -10.18 16.85
C LEU A 139 1.57 -9.22 16.79
N ALA A 140 1.40 -8.05 16.19
CA ALA A 140 2.48 -7.09 16.04
C ALA A 140 3.03 -6.68 17.42
N ALA A 141 2.17 -6.49 18.42
CA ALA A 141 2.56 -6.23 19.80
C ALA A 141 3.37 -7.38 20.41
N PHE A 142 3.01 -8.64 20.14
CA PHE A 142 3.78 -9.80 20.57
C PHE A 142 5.16 -9.86 19.90
N LEU A 143 5.24 -9.59 18.59
CA LEU A 143 6.51 -9.53 17.87
C LEU A 143 7.41 -8.39 18.38
N LEU A 144 6.84 -7.22 18.63
CA LEU A 144 7.55 -6.09 19.25
C LEU A 144 8.03 -6.46 20.65
N PHE A 145 7.20 -7.10 21.46
CA PHE A 145 7.60 -7.56 22.79
C PHE A 145 8.79 -8.52 22.72
N MET A 146 8.74 -9.51 21.84
CA MET A 146 9.83 -10.48 21.64
C MET A 146 11.10 -9.84 21.09
N LEU A 147 10.96 -8.79 20.28
CA LEU A 147 12.08 -8.03 19.76
C LEU A 147 12.75 -7.19 20.86
N TYR A 148 11.97 -6.47 21.66
CA TYR A 148 12.51 -5.60 22.72
C TYR A 148 13.01 -6.38 23.94
N ILE A 149 12.48 -7.58 24.23
CA ILE A 149 13.01 -8.42 25.32
C ILE A 149 14.38 -9.04 24.94
N SER A 150 14.65 -9.21 23.65
CA SER A 150 15.95 -9.66 23.16
C SER A 150 17.04 -8.57 23.21
N ARG A 151 16.68 -7.36 23.63
CA ARG A 151 17.57 -6.21 23.77
C ARG A 151 18.27 -6.23 25.13
N ASP A 152 19.48 -5.68 25.18
CA ASP A 152 20.14 -5.33 26.44
C ASP A 152 19.42 -4.18 27.17
N ASP A 153 19.67 -4.07 28.48
CA ASP A 153 19.07 -3.03 29.31
C ASP A 153 19.35 -1.63 28.75
N THR A 154 18.30 -0.80 28.67
CA THR A 154 18.41 0.54 28.10
C THR A 154 18.77 1.52 29.21
N VAL A 155 19.97 2.07 29.13
CA VAL A 155 20.39 3.17 30.00
C VAL A 155 19.90 4.47 29.37
N LEU A 156 18.77 5.00 29.84
CA LEU A 156 18.33 6.35 29.50
C LEU A 156 19.12 7.32 30.38
N GLY A 157 20.24 7.86 29.88
CA GLY A 157 21.14 8.66 30.72
C GLY A 157 22.13 9.58 30.01
N ALA A 158 21.85 10.88 30.11
CA ALA A 158 22.78 12.02 30.20
C ALA A 158 23.77 12.28 29.05
N VAL A 159 23.26 12.66 27.88
CA VAL A 159 23.92 13.76 27.14
C VAL A 159 23.53 15.05 27.90
N GLY A 160 24.26 15.41 28.96
CA GLY A 160 24.01 16.66 29.70
C GLY A 160 23.96 16.62 31.25
N GLY A 161 24.32 15.50 31.90
CA GLY A 161 24.51 15.46 33.37
C GLY A 161 23.31 15.08 34.25
N GLY A 162 22.21 14.57 33.69
CA GLY A 162 21.10 13.97 34.45
C GLY A 162 21.45 12.62 35.11
N LYS A 163 20.64 12.15 36.08
CA LYS A 163 20.78 10.79 36.62
C LYS A 163 20.32 9.77 35.57
N ALA A 164 21.20 8.85 35.19
CA ALA A 164 20.86 7.76 34.29
C ALA A 164 19.74 6.89 34.89
N THR A 165 18.62 6.79 34.18
CA THR A 165 17.51 5.88 34.50
C THR A 165 17.69 4.62 33.67
N THR A 166 18.01 3.52 34.33
CA THR A 166 18.07 2.21 33.67
C THR A 166 16.66 1.62 33.56
N VAL A 167 16.20 1.43 32.33
CA VAL A 167 14.95 0.72 32.03
C VAL A 167 15.32 -0.69 31.58
N SER A 168 14.88 -1.69 32.35
CA SER A 168 15.13 -3.09 32.00
C SER A 168 14.56 -3.45 30.63
N SER A 169 15.17 -4.42 29.95
CA SER A 169 14.70 -4.94 28.66
C SER A 169 13.22 -5.39 28.71
N LEU A 170 12.81 -6.05 29.79
CA LEU A 170 11.43 -6.46 30.03
C LEU A 170 10.48 -5.25 30.15
N ALA A 171 10.91 -4.21 30.89
CA ALA A 171 10.11 -3.00 31.04
C ALA A 171 9.94 -2.27 29.69
N MET A 172 11.01 -2.15 28.90
CA MET A 172 10.93 -1.55 27.56
C MET A 172 9.98 -2.34 26.65
N ALA A 173 10.10 -3.66 26.64
CA ALA A 173 9.22 -4.53 25.85
C ALA A 173 7.74 -4.35 26.24
N LEU A 174 7.44 -4.30 27.53
CA LEU A 174 6.08 -4.06 28.03
C LEU A 174 5.59 -2.66 27.68
N ILE A 175 6.41 -1.62 27.88
CA ILE A 175 6.03 -0.24 27.57
C ILE A 175 5.74 -0.10 26.08
N THR A 176 6.64 -0.53 25.20
CA THR A 176 6.45 -0.42 23.75
C THR A 176 5.25 -1.21 23.26
N ALA A 177 5.04 -2.45 23.74
CA ALA A 177 3.89 -3.26 23.36
C ALA A 177 2.57 -2.67 23.88
N CYS A 178 2.53 -2.18 25.12
CA CYS A 178 1.35 -1.56 25.70
C CYS A 178 1.01 -0.22 25.04
N THR A 179 1.99 0.65 24.82
CA THR A 179 1.75 1.94 24.14
C THR A 179 1.30 1.72 22.70
N PHE A 180 1.85 0.72 22.01
CA PHE A 180 1.36 0.26 20.71
C PHE A 180 -0.10 -0.16 20.73
N LEU A 181 -0.51 -1.02 21.68
CA LEU A 181 -1.90 -1.45 21.78
C LEU A 181 -2.85 -0.31 22.15
N ILE A 182 -2.41 0.63 23.01
CA ILE A 182 -3.19 1.82 23.35
C ILE A 182 -3.34 2.73 22.12
N GLY A 183 -2.28 2.97 21.37
CA GLY A 183 -2.32 3.75 20.12
C GLY A 183 -3.25 3.13 19.08
N ALA A 184 -3.15 1.82 18.87
CA ALA A 184 -4.04 1.06 17.99
C ALA A 184 -5.50 1.17 18.46
N PHE A 185 -5.76 1.03 19.76
CA PHE A 185 -7.10 1.14 20.33
C PHE A 185 -7.69 2.55 20.17
N CYS A 186 -6.91 3.59 20.46
CA CYS A 186 -7.36 4.98 20.34
C CYS A 186 -7.63 5.37 18.88
N SER A 187 -6.74 5.00 17.96
CA SER A 187 -6.96 5.18 16.51
C SER A 187 -8.21 4.44 16.05
N ALA A 188 -8.40 3.21 16.56
CA ALA A 188 -9.57 2.43 16.22
C ALA A 188 -10.88 3.06 16.72
N LEU A 189 -10.87 3.58 17.95
CA LEU A 189 -12.02 4.27 18.53
C LEU A 189 -12.34 5.58 17.81
N ALA A 190 -11.32 6.31 17.34
CA ALA A 190 -11.50 7.51 16.53
C ALA A 190 -12.21 7.19 15.20
N GLY A 191 -11.77 6.14 14.49
CA GLY A 191 -12.44 5.66 13.27
C GLY A 191 -13.88 5.20 13.53
N TYR A 192 -14.11 4.46 14.62
CA TYR A 192 -15.45 4.04 15.03
C TYR A 192 -16.36 5.22 15.31
N ALA A 193 -15.90 6.22 16.06
CA ALA A 193 -16.69 7.40 16.43
C ALA A 193 -17.14 8.18 15.18
N GLY A 194 -16.28 8.26 14.16
CA GLY A 194 -16.60 8.83 12.85
C GLY A 194 -17.74 8.08 12.16
N MET A 195 -17.56 6.79 11.87
CA MET A 195 -18.61 5.98 11.23
C MET A 195 -19.92 5.98 12.04
N TRP A 196 -19.82 5.80 13.37
CA TRP A 196 -20.96 5.70 14.27
C TRP A 196 -21.87 6.93 14.23
N VAL A 197 -21.29 8.15 14.18
CA VAL A 197 -22.07 9.38 14.06
C VAL A 197 -22.60 9.56 12.65
N SER A 198 -21.83 9.22 11.61
CA SER A 198 -22.19 9.45 10.21
C SER A 198 -23.43 8.66 9.80
N VAL A 199 -23.49 7.36 10.11
CA VAL A 199 -24.65 6.49 9.81
C VAL A 199 -25.92 6.86 10.57
N ARG A 200 -25.81 7.71 11.60
CA ARG A 200 -26.94 8.24 12.37
C ARG A 200 -27.29 9.67 11.96
N ALA A 201 -26.32 10.42 11.44
CA ALA A 201 -26.51 11.79 11.00
C ALA A 201 -27.08 11.88 9.59
N ASN A 202 -26.68 11.00 8.67
CA ASN A 202 -27.10 11.01 7.26
C ASN A 202 -28.63 11.14 7.09
N VAL A 203 -29.43 10.26 7.69
CA VAL A 203 -30.91 10.28 7.61
C VAL A 203 -31.52 11.54 8.23
N ARG A 204 -30.87 12.11 9.25
CA ARG A 204 -31.31 13.34 9.91
C ARG A 204 -31.02 14.57 9.04
N VAL A 205 -29.92 14.53 8.29
CA VAL A 205 -29.60 15.55 7.28
C VAL A 205 -30.61 15.47 6.14
N SER A 206 -30.94 14.27 5.64
CA SER A 206 -32.00 14.05 4.64
C SER A 206 -33.36 14.60 5.11
N SER A 207 -33.76 14.31 6.36
CA SER A 207 -35.00 14.84 6.92
C SER A 207 -34.99 16.36 7.09
N ALA A 208 -33.85 16.93 7.50
CA ALA A 208 -33.71 18.37 7.65
C ALA A 208 -33.71 19.11 6.31
N ALA A 209 -33.16 18.51 5.25
CA ALA A 209 -33.15 19.07 3.89
C ALA A 209 -34.57 19.33 3.38
N ARG A 210 -35.56 18.52 3.78
CA ARG A 210 -36.99 18.71 3.45
C ARG A 210 -37.61 19.98 4.05
N ARG A 211 -37.00 20.58 5.07
CA ARG A 211 -37.61 21.67 5.85
C ARG A 211 -36.77 22.94 5.82
N CYS A 212 -35.46 22.80 6.00
CA CYS A 212 -34.58 23.94 6.21
C CYS A 212 -33.13 23.61 5.83
N TYR A 213 -32.66 24.23 4.74
CA TYR A 213 -31.26 24.19 4.29
C TYR A 213 -30.26 24.52 5.41
N ASN A 214 -30.52 25.59 6.19
CA ASN A 214 -29.64 25.97 7.31
C ASN A 214 -29.56 24.88 8.40
N THR A 215 -30.64 24.13 8.61
CA THR A 215 -30.61 23.03 9.61
C THR A 215 -29.86 21.83 9.06
N ALA A 216 -30.02 21.51 7.77
CA ALA A 216 -29.29 20.43 7.10
C ALA A 216 -27.76 20.64 7.15
N ILE A 217 -27.27 21.83 6.76
CA ILE A 217 -25.83 22.13 6.81
C ILE A 217 -25.29 22.13 8.25
N GLN A 218 -26.06 22.63 9.23
CA GLN A 218 -25.65 22.62 10.63
C GLN A 218 -25.57 21.20 11.20
N LEU A 219 -26.52 20.33 10.87
CA LEU A 219 -26.52 18.94 11.31
C LEU A 219 -25.35 18.19 10.71
N CYS A 220 -25.16 18.32 9.39
CA CYS A 220 -24.07 17.68 8.67
C CYS A 220 -22.71 18.10 9.26
N PHE A 221 -22.47 19.40 9.40
CA PHE A 221 -21.20 19.92 9.89
C PHE A 221 -20.94 19.59 11.37
N ARG A 222 -21.96 19.64 12.23
CA ARG A 222 -21.80 19.31 13.67
C ARG A 222 -21.60 17.82 13.90
N ALA A 223 -22.18 16.96 13.07
CA ALA A 223 -21.90 15.53 13.09
C ALA A 223 -20.43 15.27 12.70
N GLY A 224 -19.93 15.88 11.62
CA GLY A 224 -18.50 15.82 11.29
C GLY A 224 -17.61 16.39 12.39
N GLY A 225 -18.05 17.47 13.05
CA GLY A 225 -17.38 18.07 14.20
C GLY A 225 -17.27 17.17 15.43
N PHE A 226 -18.30 16.36 15.73
CA PHE A 226 -18.24 15.34 16.77
C PHE A 226 -17.10 14.36 16.52
N ALA A 227 -17.04 13.81 15.30
CA ALA A 227 -16.00 12.86 14.91
C ALA A 227 -14.60 13.46 15.05
N SER A 228 -14.41 14.70 14.58
CA SER A 228 -13.12 15.39 14.66
C SER A 228 -12.66 15.69 16.09
N LEU A 229 -13.57 16.10 16.97
CA LEU A 229 -13.24 16.37 18.36
C LEU A 229 -12.89 15.09 19.13
N VAL A 230 -13.65 14.01 18.92
CA VAL A 230 -13.32 12.71 19.52
C VAL A 230 -11.95 12.26 19.02
N ASN A 231 -11.68 12.39 17.72
CA ASN A 231 -10.40 12.03 17.13
C ASN A 231 -9.22 12.71 17.83
N VAL A 232 -9.16 14.05 17.80
CA VAL A 232 -8.03 14.79 18.38
C VAL A 232 -7.97 14.66 19.91
N ALA A 233 -9.12 14.58 20.59
CA ALA A 233 -9.17 14.33 22.03
C ALA A 233 -8.56 12.98 22.40
N MET A 234 -8.77 11.93 21.60
CA MET A 234 -8.18 10.61 21.83
C MET A 234 -6.66 10.60 21.60
N VAL A 235 -6.15 11.42 20.68
CA VAL A 235 -4.70 11.60 20.48
C VAL A 235 -4.06 12.25 21.71
N ILE A 236 -4.51 13.46 22.05
CA ILE A 236 -3.94 14.23 23.17
C ILE A 236 -4.14 13.50 24.50
N GLY A 237 -5.35 12.98 24.72
CA GLY A 237 -5.71 12.25 25.93
C GLY A 237 -4.89 10.98 26.08
N GLY A 238 -4.70 10.21 24.99
CA GLY A 238 -3.88 9.00 24.99
C GLY A 238 -2.42 9.28 25.32
N LEU A 239 -1.79 10.23 24.62
CA LEU A 239 -0.40 10.62 24.87
C LEU A 239 -0.21 11.18 26.29
N SER A 240 -1.07 12.11 26.71
CA SER A 240 -0.98 12.73 28.04
C SER A 240 -1.19 11.71 29.16
N PHE A 241 -2.13 10.77 28.99
CA PHE A 241 -2.38 9.70 29.94
C PHE A 241 -1.14 8.81 30.12
N ILE A 242 -0.55 8.33 29.02
CA ILE A 242 0.64 7.47 29.09
C ILE A 242 1.81 8.22 29.72
N MET A 243 2.04 9.49 29.38
CA MET A 243 3.09 10.29 30.01
C MET A 243 2.94 10.41 31.53
N ILE A 244 1.72 10.64 32.02
CA ILE A 244 1.45 10.71 33.46
C ILE A 244 1.71 9.34 34.11
N VAL A 245 1.22 8.25 33.51
CA VAL A 245 1.43 6.89 34.02
C VAL A 245 2.91 6.54 34.07
N LEU A 246 3.67 6.80 33.01
CA LEU A 246 5.11 6.54 32.96
C LEU A 246 5.84 7.30 34.07
N ARG A 247 5.43 8.53 34.37
CA ARG A 247 6.04 9.33 35.43
C ARG A 247 5.68 8.87 36.83
N VAL A 248 4.50 8.26 37.02
CA VAL A 248 4.12 7.61 38.28
C VAL A 248 4.91 6.33 38.50
N ILE A 249 5.11 5.53 37.45
CA ILE A 249 5.85 4.27 37.51
C ILE A 249 7.37 4.52 37.63
N TYR A 250 7.89 5.52 36.91
CA TYR A 250 9.29 5.94 36.92
C TYR A 250 9.43 7.41 37.36
N PRO A 251 9.34 7.72 38.67
CA PRO A 251 9.45 9.09 39.18
C PRO A 251 10.77 9.79 38.85
N THR A 252 11.82 9.03 38.54
CA THR A 252 13.15 9.55 38.16
C THR A 252 13.29 9.85 36.67
N LEU A 253 12.31 9.44 35.85
CA LEU A 253 12.33 9.68 34.40
C LEU A 253 12.22 11.19 34.12
N GLU A 254 13.19 11.74 33.41
CA GLU A 254 13.14 13.14 32.99
C GLU A 254 12.06 13.33 31.93
N PHE A 255 11.36 14.46 31.98
CA PHE A 255 10.18 14.72 31.14
C PHE A 255 10.49 14.68 29.64
N GLN A 256 11.71 15.05 29.27
CA GLN A 256 12.23 15.12 27.91
C GLN A 256 12.46 13.74 27.30
N GLN A 257 12.68 12.72 28.13
CA GLN A 257 12.97 11.36 27.70
C GLN A 257 11.69 10.53 27.55
N ALA A 258 10.59 10.96 28.18
CA ALA A 258 9.30 10.26 28.11
C ALA A 258 8.77 10.06 26.68
N PRO A 259 8.85 11.03 25.75
CA PRO A 259 8.37 10.87 24.37
C PRO A 259 8.99 9.70 23.61
N LEU A 260 10.27 9.38 23.85
CA LEU A 260 10.96 8.24 23.22
C LEU A 260 10.32 6.89 23.61
N LEU A 261 9.69 6.81 24.78
CA LEU A 261 8.98 5.62 25.25
C LEU A 261 7.56 5.50 24.65
N LEU A 262 7.06 6.55 24.00
CA LEU A 262 5.73 6.60 23.39
C LEU A 262 5.74 6.25 21.91
N VAL A 263 6.91 5.95 21.33
CA VAL A 263 7.09 5.61 19.92
C VAL A 263 6.19 4.43 19.47
N GLY A 264 5.92 3.49 20.38
CA GLY A 264 4.94 2.41 20.15
C GLY A 264 3.54 2.92 19.83
N TYR A 265 3.07 3.99 20.48
CA TYR A 265 1.75 4.58 20.26
C TYR A 265 1.55 5.05 18.82
N GLY A 266 2.54 5.77 18.27
CA GLY A 266 2.53 6.22 16.88
C GLY A 266 2.44 5.03 15.92
N PHE A 267 3.26 4.00 16.11
CA PHE A 267 3.22 2.82 15.24
C PHE A 267 1.91 2.04 15.34
N GLY A 268 1.33 1.90 16.53
CA GLY A 268 0.00 1.30 16.71
C GLY A 268 -1.08 2.05 15.97
N ALA A 269 -1.04 3.38 16.03
CA ALA A 269 -1.93 4.25 15.26
C ALA A 269 -1.75 4.09 13.75
N SER A 270 -0.50 4.10 13.26
CA SER A 270 -0.21 3.95 11.82
C SER A 270 -0.64 2.61 11.25
N LEU A 271 -0.47 1.53 12.01
CA LEU A 271 -0.89 0.20 11.56
C LEU A 271 -2.41 0.12 11.37
N VAL A 272 -3.18 0.64 12.33
CA VAL A 272 -4.64 0.67 12.22
C VAL A 272 -5.09 1.57 11.07
N ALA A 273 -4.54 2.77 10.96
CA ALA A 273 -4.85 3.72 9.89
C ALA A 273 -4.62 3.10 8.51
N MET A 274 -3.51 2.37 8.33
CA MET A 274 -3.16 1.75 7.05
C MET A 274 -4.21 0.74 6.58
N PHE A 275 -4.60 -0.19 7.45
CA PHE A 275 -5.60 -1.21 7.09
C PHE A 275 -7.02 -0.65 7.06
N ALA A 276 -7.34 0.36 7.88
CA ALA A 276 -8.62 1.04 7.86
C ALA A 276 -8.82 1.78 6.52
N GLN A 277 -7.84 2.61 6.12
CA GLN A 277 -7.90 3.39 4.88
C GLN A 277 -7.89 2.50 3.64
N LEU A 278 -6.98 1.52 3.58
CA LEU A 278 -6.89 0.64 2.42
C LEU A 278 -8.10 -0.30 2.31
N GLY A 279 -8.50 -0.93 3.41
CA GLY A 279 -9.64 -1.84 3.43
C GLY A 279 -10.96 -1.11 3.18
N GLY A 280 -11.15 0.06 3.79
CA GLY A 280 -12.31 0.92 3.55
C GLY A 280 -12.36 1.41 2.11
N GLY A 281 -11.24 1.88 1.56
CA GLY A 281 -11.12 2.33 0.17
C GLY A 281 -11.46 1.24 -0.85
N ILE A 282 -10.93 0.01 -0.68
CA ILE A 282 -11.26 -1.13 -1.54
C ILE A 282 -12.76 -1.47 -1.48
N TYR A 283 -13.36 -1.35 -0.30
CA TYR A 283 -14.79 -1.57 -0.12
C TYR A 283 -15.61 -0.52 -0.86
N THR A 284 -15.41 0.78 -0.56
CA THR A 284 -16.23 1.86 -1.14
C THR A 284 -16.07 1.90 -2.65
N LYS A 285 -14.85 1.98 -3.17
CA LYS A 285 -14.64 2.14 -4.62
C LYS A 285 -14.89 0.85 -5.40
N GLY A 286 -14.82 -0.31 -4.74
CA GLY A 286 -15.28 -1.56 -5.33
C GLY A 286 -16.79 -1.56 -5.55
N ALA A 287 -17.56 -0.93 -4.66
CA ALA A 287 -19.01 -0.78 -4.80
C ALA A 287 -19.37 0.34 -5.78
N ASP A 288 -18.80 1.54 -5.60
CA ASP A 288 -19.02 2.76 -6.39
C ASP A 288 -18.83 2.52 -7.89
N VAL A 289 -17.62 2.07 -8.30
CA VAL A 289 -17.33 1.77 -9.72
C VAL A 289 -18.27 0.71 -10.29
N GLY A 290 -18.67 -0.28 -9.47
CA GLY A 290 -19.61 -1.31 -9.87
C GLY A 290 -21.04 -0.80 -10.05
N ALA A 291 -21.48 0.10 -9.16
CA ALA A 291 -22.78 0.73 -9.20
C ALA A 291 -22.90 1.68 -10.40
N ASP A 292 -21.90 2.54 -10.59
CA ASP A 292 -21.90 3.60 -11.58
C ASP A 292 -21.76 3.10 -13.02
N LEU A 293 -20.88 2.12 -13.28
CA LEU A 293 -20.72 1.58 -14.62
C LEU A 293 -21.99 0.89 -15.11
N VAL A 294 -22.60 0.03 -14.28
CA VAL A 294 -23.79 -0.70 -14.72
C VAL A 294 -25.04 0.17 -14.65
N GLY A 295 -25.15 1.04 -13.63
CA GLY A 295 -26.28 1.94 -13.47
C GLY A 295 -26.30 3.04 -14.54
N LYS A 296 -25.30 3.92 -14.54
CA LYS A 296 -25.28 5.14 -15.37
C LYS A 296 -24.93 4.83 -16.83
N VAL A 297 -23.93 3.98 -17.09
CA VAL A 297 -23.40 3.76 -18.45
C VAL A 297 -24.19 2.69 -19.21
N GLU A 298 -24.51 1.56 -18.57
CA GLU A 298 -25.20 0.44 -19.25
C GLU A 298 -26.72 0.54 -19.18
N ALA A 299 -27.29 0.78 -17.99
CA ALA A 299 -28.73 0.78 -17.78
C ALA A 299 -29.38 2.17 -17.98
N GLY A 300 -28.60 3.25 -17.92
CA GLY A 300 -29.09 4.63 -18.04
C GLY A 300 -30.03 5.05 -16.91
N ILE A 301 -29.86 4.47 -15.71
CA ILE A 301 -30.60 4.85 -14.51
C ILE A 301 -29.86 5.94 -13.72
N PRO A 302 -30.57 6.76 -12.91
CA PRO A 302 -29.95 7.77 -12.04
C PRO A 302 -28.87 7.21 -11.11
N GLU A 303 -28.00 8.11 -10.62
CA GLU A 303 -27.12 7.89 -9.47
C GLU A 303 -27.96 7.53 -8.24
N ASP A 304 -27.46 6.63 -7.37
CA ASP A 304 -28.17 6.18 -6.16
C ASP A 304 -29.57 5.59 -6.37
N ASP A 305 -29.89 5.10 -7.57
CA ASP A 305 -31.22 4.57 -7.85
C ASP A 305 -31.49 3.27 -7.06
N PRO A 306 -32.65 3.16 -6.39
CA PRO A 306 -32.97 1.99 -5.56
C PRO A 306 -33.20 0.70 -6.36
N ARG A 307 -33.20 0.74 -7.69
CA ARG A 307 -33.19 -0.46 -8.54
C ARG A 307 -31.80 -1.10 -8.58
N ASN A 308 -30.73 -0.33 -8.37
CA ASN A 308 -29.37 -0.82 -8.45
C ASN A 308 -28.97 -1.57 -7.15
N PRO A 309 -28.64 -2.87 -7.19
CA PRO A 309 -28.27 -3.65 -5.99
C PRO A 309 -26.96 -3.18 -5.33
N ALA A 310 -26.12 -2.40 -6.00
CA ALA A 310 -24.84 -1.95 -5.45
C ALA A 310 -24.93 -0.65 -4.64
N THR A 311 -26.02 0.10 -4.71
CA THR A 311 -26.13 1.44 -4.08
C THR A 311 -26.03 1.41 -2.56
N ILE A 312 -26.66 0.44 -1.87
CA ILE A 312 -26.46 0.31 -0.42
C ILE A 312 -25.00 -0.02 -0.09
N ALA A 313 -24.32 -0.84 -0.90
CA ALA A 313 -22.92 -1.16 -0.67
C ALA A 313 -22.03 0.09 -0.85
N ASP A 314 -22.36 0.95 -1.81
CA ASP A 314 -21.68 2.23 -2.03
C ASP A 314 -21.85 3.18 -0.84
N LEU A 315 -23.10 3.41 -0.40
CA LEU A 315 -23.40 4.27 0.75
C LEU A 315 -22.80 3.74 2.07
N VAL A 316 -22.74 2.41 2.25
CA VAL A 316 -21.98 1.81 3.37
C VAL A 316 -20.49 2.15 3.24
N GLY A 317 -19.98 2.11 2.02
CA GLY A 317 -18.61 2.46 1.66
C GLY A 317 -18.18 3.84 2.14
N ASP A 318 -18.99 4.88 1.91
CA ASP A 318 -18.67 6.24 2.35
C ASP A 318 -18.45 6.34 3.87
N ASN A 319 -19.19 5.56 4.63
CA ASN A 319 -19.08 5.55 6.09
C ASN A 319 -17.82 4.82 6.57
N VAL A 320 -17.48 3.68 5.94
CA VAL A 320 -16.37 2.81 6.40
C VAL A 320 -15.02 3.19 5.78
N GLY A 321 -15.02 3.78 4.58
CA GLY A 321 -13.85 4.32 3.91
C GLY A 321 -13.65 5.79 4.25
N ASP A 322 -14.48 6.65 3.63
CA ASP A 322 -14.28 8.10 3.63
C ASP A 322 -14.45 8.76 5.00
N CYS A 323 -15.17 8.12 5.94
CA CYS A 323 -15.29 8.61 7.31
C CYS A 323 -14.37 7.88 8.31
N ALA A 324 -14.51 6.55 8.46
CA ALA A 324 -13.72 5.80 9.45
C ALA A 324 -12.22 5.79 9.12
N GLY A 325 -11.88 5.51 7.85
CA GLY A 325 -10.50 5.51 7.36
C GLY A 325 -9.86 6.89 7.52
N GLN A 326 -10.54 7.93 7.07
CA GLN A 326 -10.05 9.31 7.16
C GLN A 326 -9.83 9.77 8.61
N CYS A 327 -10.71 9.38 9.54
CA CYS A 327 -10.50 9.64 10.96
C CYS A 327 -9.26 8.92 11.49
N ALA A 328 -9.04 7.65 11.12
CA ALA A 328 -7.86 6.89 11.53
C ALA A 328 -6.56 7.48 10.94
N ASP A 329 -6.56 7.93 9.68
CA ASP A 329 -5.43 8.61 9.04
C ASP A 329 -5.08 9.95 9.72
N THR A 330 -6.10 10.79 9.97
CA THR A 330 -5.84 12.08 10.63
C THR A 330 -5.39 11.90 12.08
N PHE A 331 -5.91 10.89 12.77
CA PHE A 331 -5.45 10.50 14.12
C PHE A 331 -3.95 10.21 14.11
N GLU A 332 -3.53 9.35 13.18
CA GLU A 332 -2.15 8.94 12.99
C GLU A 332 -1.24 10.14 12.70
N SER A 333 -1.68 11.03 11.81
CA SER A 333 -0.93 12.22 11.40
C SER A 333 -0.63 13.15 12.58
N ILE A 334 -1.65 13.42 13.40
CA ILE A 334 -1.51 14.29 14.58
C ILE A 334 -0.67 13.60 15.66
N ALA A 335 -0.86 12.29 15.87
CA ALA A 335 -0.07 11.53 16.83
C ALA A 335 1.42 11.51 16.45
N ALA A 336 1.74 11.26 15.19
CA ALA A 336 3.11 11.22 14.69
C ALA A 336 3.79 12.60 14.77
N GLU A 337 3.08 13.67 14.45
CA GLU A 337 3.58 15.04 14.57
C GLU A 337 3.87 15.40 16.04
N ILE A 338 2.90 15.23 16.94
CA ILE A 338 3.07 15.52 18.37
C ILE A 338 4.29 14.75 18.90
N LEU A 339 4.38 13.44 18.66
CA LEU A 339 5.49 12.62 19.15
C LEU A 339 6.84 13.10 18.61
N SER A 340 6.96 13.33 17.31
CA SER A 340 8.22 13.76 16.68
C SER A 340 8.66 15.12 17.19
N ALA A 341 7.73 16.05 17.33
CA ALA A 341 8.01 17.38 17.85
C ALA A 341 8.40 17.37 19.33
N MET A 342 7.77 16.52 20.13
CA MET A 342 8.13 16.33 21.53
C MET A 342 9.56 15.77 21.68
N ILE A 343 9.95 14.81 20.82
CA ILE A 343 11.30 14.25 20.79
C ILE A 343 12.33 15.32 20.42
N LEU A 344 12.10 16.06 19.33
CA LEU A 344 12.99 17.15 18.88
C LEU A 344 13.08 18.28 19.92
N GLY A 345 11.96 18.65 20.54
CA GLY A 345 11.91 19.66 21.60
C GLY A 345 12.68 19.25 22.86
N GLY A 346 12.70 17.95 23.17
CA GLY A 346 13.52 17.37 24.23
C GLY A 346 15.02 17.44 23.90
N SER A 347 15.42 16.96 22.72
CA SER A 347 16.82 16.96 22.31
C SER A 347 17.43 18.35 22.22
N LEU A 348 16.69 19.34 21.69
CA LEU A 348 17.16 20.71 21.57
C LEU A 348 17.51 21.34 22.93
N ALA A 349 16.76 20.96 23.97
CA ALA A 349 16.85 21.61 25.26
C ALA A 349 17.83 20.91 26.24
N ASP A 350 18.17 19.63 26.01
CA ASP A 350 19.21 18.91 26.76
C ASP A 350 20.64 19.40 26.44
N GLU A 351 20.90 19.82 25.20
CA GLU A 351 22.24 20.25 24.77
C GLU A 351 22.54 21.74 25.01
N GLY A 352 21.48 22.57 25.12
CA GLY A 352 21.59 24.01 25.31
C GLY A 352 21.86 24.48 26.75
N SER A 353 22.07 23.58 27.72
CA SER A 353 22.12 23.90 29.15
C SER A 353 20.92 24.75 29.61
N MET A 354 19.74 24.53 29.01
CA MET A 354 18.54 25.31 29.32
C MET A 354 17.92 24.86 30.65
N ASN A 355 17.31 25.80 31.39
CA ASN A 355 16.61 25.49 32.65
C ASN A 355 15.48 24.47 32.42
N LYS A 356 15.30 23.53 33.35
CA LYS A 356 14.27 22.46 33.27
C LYS A 356 12.86 22.94 32.91
N GLY A 357 12.48 24.15 33.35
CA GLY A 357 11.19 24.76 33.01
C GLY A 357 11.05 25.19 31.54
N VAL A 358 12.14 25.68 30.92
CA VAL A 358 12.18 26.01 29.48
C VAL A 358 12.10 24.73 28.66
N THR A 359 12.88 23.72 29.02
CA THR A 359 12.91 22.40 28.40
C THR A 359 11.52 21.73 28.41
N ALA A 360 10.79 21.83 29.52
CA ALA A 360 9.40 21.38 29.60
C ALA A 360 8.45 22.13 28.68
N GLY A 361 8.71 23.42 28.43
CA GLY A 361 7.97 24.25 27.47
C GLY A 361 8.05 23.72 26.04
N PHE A 362 9.25 23.41 25.56
CA PHE A 362 9.46 22.88 24.20
C PHE A 362 8.79 21.52 24.00
N VAL A 363 8.90 20.63 24.99
CA VAL A 363 8.29 19.29 24.94
C VAL A 363 6.76 19.36 25.07
N ALA A 364 6.20 20.22 25.91
CA ALA A 364 4.74 20.29 26.08
C ALA A 364 4.02 21.15 25.02
N PHE A 365 4.76 21.94 24.24
CA PHE A 365 4.20 22.86 23.24
C PHE A 365 3.25 22.19 22.21
N PRO A 366 3.57 21.02 21.61
CA PRO A 366 2.69 20.41 20.61
C PRO A 366 1.32 20.00 21.20
N LEU A 367 1.31 19.50 22.44
CA LEU A 367 0.06 19.16 23.16
C LEU A 367 -0.81 20.42 23.36
N ALA A 368 -0.20 21.55 23.70
CA ALA A 368 -0.89 22.82 23.91
C ALA A 368 -1.49 23.37 22.60
N VAL A 369 -0.77 23.24 21.47
CA VAL A 369 -1.26 23.66 20.14
C VAL A 369 -2.53 22.90 19.77
N HIS A 370 -2.58 21.59 19.96
CA HIS A 370 -3.77 20.80 19.61
C HIS A 370 -4.92 20.97 20.61
N CYS A 371 -4.63 21.25 21.89
CA CYS A 371 -5.65 21.72 22.84
C CYS A 371 -6.28 23.04 22.39
N MET A 372 -5.47 23.97 21.88
CA MET A 372 -5.96 25.21 21.30
C MET A 372 -6.80 24.94 20.05
N ASP A 373 -6.33 24.11 19.11
CA ASP A 373 -7.08 23.72 17.89
C ASP A 373 -8.49 23.26 18.24
N MET A 374 -8.62 22.32 19.18
CA MET A 374 -9.93 21.82 19.62
C MET A 374 -10.87 22.93 20.10
N VAL A 375 -10.35 23.95 20.80
CA VAL A 375 -11.14 25.09 21.28
C VAL A 375 -11.51 26.03 20.14
N VAL A 376 -10.55 26.48 19.33
CA VAL A 376 -10.80 27.46 18.25
C VAL A 376 -11.66 26.86 17.14
N SER A 377 -11.47 25.58 16.84
CA SER A 377 -12.29 24.83 15.91
C SER A 377 -13.71 24.63 16.44
N SER A 378 -13.89 24.41 17.75
CA SER A 378 -15.22 24.38 18.39
C SER A 378 -15.98 25.70 18.26
N VAL A 379 -15.28 26.83 18.42
CA VAL A 379 -15.86 28.15 18.18
C VAL A 379 -16.26 28.31 16.71
N GLY A 380 -15.37 27.93 15.79
CA GLY A 380 -15.64 27.93 14.34
C GLY A 380 -16.88 27.13 13.95
N MET A 381 -17.00 25.91 14.49
CA MET A 381 -18.17 25.03 14.26
C MET A 381 -19.49 25.69 14.65
N MET A 382 -19.50 26.52 15.68
CA MET A 382 -20.71 27.23 16.14
C MET A 382 -21.11 28.41 15.26
N LEU A 383 -20.19 28.90 14.42
CA LEU A 383 -20.41 30.00 13.49
C LEU A 383 -21.04 29.56 12.16
N ILE A 384 -21.07 28.25 11.86
CA ILE A 384 -21.72 27.72 10.66
C ILE A 384 -23.22 27.98 10.71
N ARG A 385 -23.66 29.02 9.99
CA ARG A 385 -25.05 29.45 9.85
C ARG A 385 -25.25 30.11 8.48
N ALA A 386 -26.32 29.76 7.79
CA ALA A 386 -26.80 30.51 6.63
C ALA A 386 -27.52 31.80 7.09
N LYS A 387 -27.59 32.80 6.20
CA LYS A 387 -28.28 34.08 6.49
C LYS A 387 -29.75 33.88 6.88
N LYS A 388 -30.24 34.65 7.87
CA LYS A 388 -31.64 34.65 8.33
C LYS A 388 -32.57 35.21 7.24
N GLY A 389 -33.72 34.55 7.03
CA GLY A 389 -34.77 35.03 6.13
C GLY A 389 -34.90 34.27 4.80
N MET A 390 -34.29 33.10 4.65
CA MET A 390 -34.54 32.20 3.52
C MET A 390 -35.54 31.10 3.92
N PRO A 391 -36.80 31.14 3.46
CA PRO A 391 -37.72 30.04 3.62
C PRO A 391 -37.92 29.28 2.28
N THR A 392 -38.01 27.96 2.40
CA THR A 392 -39.03 27.11 1.75
C THR A 392 -39.21 27.19 0.22
N HIS A 393 -38.86 26.10 -0.46
CA HIS A 393 -39.64 25.52 -1.58
C HIS A 393 -39.88 26.36 -2.85
N SER A 394 -39.08 27.37 -3.18
CA SER A 394 -39.25 28.05 -4.48
C SER A 394 -37.93 28.36 -5.17
N ALA A 395 -37.59 27.51 -6.14
CA ALA A 395 -36.34 27.45 -6.87
C ALA A 395 -36.08 28.59 -7.89
N LYS A 396 -36.77 29.74 -7.79
CA LYS A 396 -36.67 30.77 -8.85
C LYS A 396 -36.12 32.16 -8.48
N ASP A 397 -36.02 32.57 -7.20
CA ASP A 397 -35.57 33.95 -6.91
C ASP A 397 -34.74 34.17 -5.63
N THR A 398 -34.30 33.13 -4.92
CA THR A 398 -33.40 33.30 -3.77
C THR A 398 -32.06 32.63 -4.05
N ALA A 399 -31.00 33.44 -4.20
CA ALA A 399 -29.63 32.97 -4.28
C ALA A 399 -29.26 32.26 -2.97
N ASP A 400 -29.51 30.95 -2.90
CA ASP A 400 -29.04 30.08 -1.82
C ASP A 400 -27.56 30.35 -1.59
N GLU A 401 -27.20 30.69 -0.35
CA GLU A 401 -25.81 30.95 0.00
C GLU A 401 -25.00 29.65 -0.18
N ASP A 402 -24.06 29.68 -1.12
CA ASP A 402 -23.11 28.61 -1.41
C ASP A 402 -22.51 28.03 -0.11
N PRO A 403 -22.68 26.73 0.18
CA PRO A 403 -22.20 26.12 1.42
C PRO A 403 -20.69 26.32 1.60
N MET A 404 -19.91 26.36 0.52
CA MET A 404 -18.47 26.60 0.57
C MET A 404 -18.16 28.00 1.12
N LYS A 405 -18.94 29.03 0.78
CA LYS A 405 -18.76 30.39 1.33
C LYS A 405 -19.08 30.42 2.84
N ILE A 406 -20.04 29.64 3.30
CA ILE A 406 -20.36 29.51 4.73
C ILE A 406 -19.17 28.90 5.47
N MET A 407 -18.64 27.78 4.97
CA MET A 407 -17.50 27.08 5.55
C MET A 407 -16.23 27.92 5.53
N LYS A 408 -15.94 28.61 4.41
CA LYS A 408 -14.78 29.52 4.28
C LYS A 408 -14.82 30.66 5.30
N ARG A 409 -15.98 31.30 5.52
CA ARG A 409 -16.11 32.37 6.53
C ARG A 409 -15.81 31.85 7.94
N ALA A 410 -16.36 30.70 8.31
CA ALA A 410 -16.10 30.10 9.61
C ALA A 410 -14.63 29.67 9.74
N TYR A 411 -14.05 29.07 8.69
CA TYR A 411 -12.65 28.69 8.64
C TYR A 411 -11.72 29.91 8.78
N SER A 412 -12.00 31.03 8.12
CA SER A 412 -11.21 32.25 8.26
C SER A 412 -11.20 32.79 9.69
N VAL A 413 -12.35 32.71 10.40
CA VAL A 413 -12.41 33.09 11.81
C VAL A 413 -11.64 32.11 12.69
N THR A 414 -11.76 30.80 12.43
CA THR A 414 -10.98 29.77 13.13
C THR A 414 -9.48 29.96 12.92
N LEU A 415 -9.04 30.20 11.68
CA LEU A 415 -7.65 30.46 11.34
C LEU A 415 -7.13 31.72 12.03
N PHE A 416 -7.92 32.81 12.04
CA PHE A 416 -7.55 34.03 12.77
C PHE A 416 -7.37 33.78 14.27
N LEU A 417 -8.32 33.07 14.90
CA LEU A 417 -8.24 32.71 16.32
C LEU A 417 -7.07 31.76 16.60
N ALA A 418 -6.81 30.80 15.70
CA ALA A 418 -5.67 29.90 15.79
C ALA A 418 -4.34 30.69 15.72
N THR A 419 -4.20 31.66 14.81
CA THR A 419 -3.01 32.52 14.72
C THR A 419 -2.76 33.29 16.02
N ILE A 420 -3.80 33.90 16.60
CA ILE A 420 -3.68 34.64 17.86
C ILE A 420 -3.35 33.68 19.02
N GLY A 421 -4.03 32.54 19.11
CA GLY A 421 -3.74 31.54 20.13
C GLY A 421 -2.32 30.99 20.02
N PHE A 422 -1.85 30.72 18.79
CA PHE A 422 -0.51 30.21 18.53
C PHE A 422 0.56 31.24 18.91
N LEU A 423 0.35 32.52 18.63
CA LEU A 423 1.21 33.62 19.08
C LEU A 423 1.36 33.62 20.61
N VAL A 424 0.24 33.50 21.34
CA VAL A 424 0.23 33.45 22.80
C VAL A 424 0.95 32.20 23.31
N LEU A 425 0.72 31.04 22.70
CA LEU A 425 1.38 29.79 23.07
C LEU A 425 2.89 29.85 22.82
N CYS A 426 3.36 30.36 21.68
CA CYS A 426 4.78 30.58 21.43
C CYS A 426 5.38 31.50 22.50
N ARG A 427 4.67 32.58 22.87
CA ARG A 427 5.12 33.51 23.90
C ARG A 427 5.16 32.91 25.32
N TRP A 428 4.38 31.88 25.61
CA TRP A 428 4.35 31.22 26.92
C TRP A 428 5.27 30.00 27.01
N PHE A 429 5.25 29.12 26.01
CA PHE A 429 5.99 27.84 26.05
C PHE A 429 7.40 27.97 25.47
N LEU A 430 7.62 28.82 24.46
CA LEU A 430 8.89 28.94 23.73
C LEU A 430 9.64 30.23 24.09
N TRP A 431 9.36 30.81 25.26
CA TRP A 431 10.04 32.00 25.72
C TRP A 431 11.36 31.63 26.40
N VAL A 432 12.46 32.12 25.83
CA VAL A 432 13.80 31.99 26.37
C VAL A 432 14.27 33.38 26.83
N PRO A 433 14.69 33.56 28.09
CA PRO A 433 15.17 34.84 28.60
C PRO A 433 16.23 35.48 27.69
N ASN A 434 16.19 36.80 27.52
CA ASN A 434 17.15 37.59 26.75
C ASN A 434 17.23 37.26 25.25
N THR A 435 16.23 36.59 24.67
CA THR A 435 16.16 36.33 23.22
C THR A 435 14.76 36.59 22.65
N ASN A 436 14.69 36.71 21.32
CA ASN A 436 13.43 36.76 20.56
C ASN A 436 13.03 35.37 20.01
N SER A 437 13.45 34.27 20.66
CA SER A 437 13.19 32.89 20.21
C SER A 437 11.71 32.64 19.87
N TRP A 438 10.82 33.04 20.77
CA TRP A 438 9.36 32.84 20.63
C TRP A 438 8.78 33.51 19.37
N ALA A 439 9.31 34.66 18.96
CA ALA A 439 8.82 35.39 17.80
C ALA A 439 9.26 34.74 16.48
N TRP A 440 10.50 34.20 16.44
CA TRP A 440 10.98 33.41 15.31
C TRP A 440 10.20 32.10 15.16
N PHE A 441 9.95 31.38 16.26
CA PHE A 441 9.11 30.18 16.25
C PHE A 441 7.66 30.50 15.86
N PHE A 442 7.09 31.62 16.32
CA PHE A 442 5.79 32.07 15.82
C PHE A 442 5.83 32.29 14.31
N GLY A 443 6.90 32.90 13.78
CA GLY A 443 7.12 33.04 12.35
C GLY A 443 7.15 31.69 11.62
N CYS A 444 7.80 30.66 12.17
CA CYS A 444 7.76 29.30 11.62
C CYS A 444 6.32 28.76 11.56
N GLY A 445 5.56 28.90 12.65
CA GLY A 445 4.15 28.49 12.69
C GLY A 445 3.28 29.26 11.69
N ALA A 446 3.51 30.56 11.53
CA ALA A 446 2.81 31.39 10.56
C ALA A 446 3.10 30.97 9.11
N VAL A 447 4.35 30.57 8.80
CA VAL A 447 4.70 29.95 7.51
C VAL A 447 3.91 28.66 7.30
N GLY A 448 3.79 27.82 8.34
CA GLY A 448 2.97 26.61 8.31
C GLY A 448 1.49 26.87 8.04
N MET A 449 0.89 27.86 8.71
CA MET A 449 -0.49 28.29 8.49
C MET A 449 -0.69 28.86 7.08
N ALA A 450 0.26 29.64 6.57
CA ALA A 450 0.25 30.13 5.20
C ALA A 450 0.33 28.98 4.20
N CYS A 451 1.19 27.99 4.45
CA CYS A 451 1.29 26.77 3.66
C CYS A 451 -0.06 26.01 3.64
N SER A 452 -0.70 25.80 4.79
CA SER A 452 -2.06 25.23 4.88
C SER A 452 -3.05 25.94 3.96
N TYR A 453 -3.10 27.28 4.06
CA TYR A 453 -4.02 28.09 3.27
C TYR A 453 -3.73 28.02 1.76
N LEU A 454 -2.45 28.05 1.37
CA LEU A 454 -2.04 27.89 -0.02
C LEU A 454 -2.39 26.51 -0.58
N PHE A 455 -2.24 25.45 0.21
CA PHE A 455 -2.62 24.09 -0.19
C PHE A 455 -4.11 23.98 -0.55
N VAL A 456 -4.98 24.60 0.26
CA VAL A 456 -6.42 24.66 -0.02
C VAL A 456 -6.68 25.37 -1.34
N ILE A 457 -6.04 26.53 -1.58
CA ILE A 457 -6.23 27.29 -2.83
C ILE A 457 -5.72 26.51 -4.04
N ILE A 458 -4.52 25.94 -3.95
CA ILE A 458 -3.89 25.19 -5.04
C ILE A 458 -4.74 23.96 -5.39
N THR A 459 -5.16 23.20 -4.38
CA THR A 459 -6.02 22.02 -4.58
C THR A 459 -7.34 22.42 -5.23
N GLN A 460 -7.96 23.50 -4.75
CA GLN A 460 -9.18 24.03 -5.35
C GLN A 460 -8.98 24.45 -6.82
N TYR A 461 -7.85 25.09 -7.18
CA TYR A 461 -7.58 25.48 -8.56
C TYR A 461 -7.54 24.30 -9.54
N TYR A 462 -7.04 23.14 -9.08
CA TYR A 462 -6.93 21.93 -9.91
C TYR A 462 -8.16 21.04 -9.88
N THR A 463 -8.99 21.12 -8.83
CA THR A 463 -10.11 20.19 -8.61
C THR A 463 -11.48 20.84 -8.72
N ASP A 464 -11.63 22.15 -8.54
CA ASP A 464 -12.94 22.82 -8.58
C ASP A 464 -13.39 23.14 -10.02
N TYR A 465 -14.66 22.85 -10.33
CA TYR A 465 -15.27 23.08 -11.63
C TYR A 465 -15.36 24.57 -12.03
N GLU A 466 -15.19 25.49 -11.09
CA GLU A 466 -15.09 26.92 -11.39
C GLU A 466 -13.83 27.28 -12.20
N HIS A 467 -12.79 26.45 -12.16
CA HIS A 467 -11.51 26.72 -12.78
C HIS A 467 -11.33 26.05 -14.15
N ASN A 468 -10.47 26.66 -14.98
CA ASN A 468 -10.22 26.20 -16.34
C ASN A 468 -9.64 24.79 -16.43
N LYS A 469 -8.92 24.32 -15.40
CA LYS A 469 -8.30 22.98 -15.38
C LYS A 469 -9.35 21.87 -15.45
N VAL A 470 -10.35 21.92 -14.58
CA VAL A 470 -11.46 20.95 -14.60
C VAL A 470 -12.34 21.11 -15.84
N ARG A 471 -12.61 22.37 -16.25
CA ARG A 471 -13.39 22.64 -17.47
C ARG A 471 -12.70 22.10 -18.73
N SER A 472 -11.37 22.08 -18.78
CA SER A 472 -10.65 21.44 -19.90
C SER A 472 -10.85 19.93 -19.96
N ILE A 473 -11.00 19.25 -18.82
CA ILE A 473 -11.31 17.81 -18.76
C ILE A 473 -12.75 17.57 -19.22
N ALA A 474 -13.70 18.39 -18.74
CA ALA A 474 -15.09 18.33 -19.19
C ALA A 474 -15.20 18.56 -20.70
N PHE A 475 -14.48 19.55 -21.24
CA PHE A 475 -14.41 19.80 -22.68
C PHE A 475 -13.77 18.63 -23.45
N ALA A 476 -12.69 18.04 -22.94
CA ALA A 476 -12.06 16.87 -23.56
C ALA A 476 -13.02 15.68 -23.68
N SER A 477 -13.96 15.55 -22.75
CA SER A 477 -15.01 14.52 -22.78
C SER A 477 -15.89 14.56 -24.04
N THR A 478 -15.99 15.70 -24.72
CA THR A 478 -16.70 15.81 -26.01
C THR A 478 -16.08 14.98 -27.14
N THR A 479 -14.81 14.60 -26.99
CA THR A 479 -14.07 13.78 -27.96
C THR A 479 -13.91 12.32 -27.52
N GLY A 480 -14.48 11.94 -26.37
CA GLY A 480 -14.57 10.58 -25.87
C GLY A 480 -13.76 10.29 -24.58
N PRO A 481 -13.82 9.04 -24.07
CA PRO A 481 -13.17 8.67 -22.80
C PRO A 481 -11.65 8.78 -22.82
N ALA A 482 -11.01 8.46 -23.94
CA ALA A 482 -9.54 8.44 -24.04
C ALA A 482 -8.93 9.84 -23.81
N THR A 483 -9.49 10.87 -24.43
CA THR A 483 -9.05 12.26 -24.28
C THR A 483 -9.40 12.82 -22.91
N ASN A 484 -10.53 12.42 -22.32
CA ASN A 484 -10.85 12.72 -20.92
C ASN A 484 -9.79 12.16 -19.96
N ILE A 485 -9.40 10.89 -20.12
CA ILE A 485 -8.35 10.25 -19.29
C ILE A 485 -6.99 10.92 -19.52
N ILE A 486 -6.61 11.22 -20.76
CA ILE A 486 -5.35 11.93 -21.04
C ILE A 486 -5.34 13.31 -20.37
N ALA A 487 -6.43 14.07 -20.47
CA ALA A 487 -6.54 15.40 -19.88
C ALA A 487 -6.45 15.34 -18.35
N GLY A 488 -7.16 14.42 -17.70
CA GLY A 488 -7.12 14.29 -16.24
C GLY A 488 -5.77 13.81 -15.72
N MET A 489 -5.10 12.87 -16.41
CA MET A 489 -3.73 12.46 -16.05
C MET A 489 -2.75 13.63 -16.17
N ALA A 490 -2.85 14.42 -17.24
CA ALA A 490 -1.99 15.59 -17.44
C ALA A 490 -2.20 16.64 -16.33
N VAL A 491 -3.46 16.96 -16.00
CA VAL A 491 -3.81 17.88 -14.91
C VAL A 491 -3.31 17.35 -13.56
N GLY A 492 -3.47 16.05 -13.30
CA GLY A 492 -2.95 15.41 -12.09
C GLY A 492 -1.44 15.54 -11.95
N LEU A 493 -0.67 15.23 -13.01
CA LEU A 493 0.79 15.32 -13.00
C LEU A 493 1.25 16.77 -12.79
N GLU A 494 0.64 17.71 -13.50
CA GLU A 494 0.90 19.15 -13.36
C GLU A 494 0.62 19.66 -11.93
N SER A 495 -0.45 19.16 -11.30
CA SER A 495 -0.90 19.60 -9.98
C SER A 495 0.11 19.33 -8.85
N THR A 496 1.12 18.49 -9.08
CA THR A 496 2.15 18.17 -8.08
C THR A 496 3.17 19.30 -7.88
N ALA A 497 3.38 20.15 -8.89
CA ALA A 497 4.48 21.12 -8.90
C ALA A 497 4.31 22.24 -7.85
N ALA A 498 3.14 22.88 -7.81
CA ALA A 498 2.88 24.00 -6.91
C ALA A 498 2.86 23.59 -5.42
N PRO A 499 2.21 22.48 -5.00
CA PRO A 499 2.28 22.00 -3.63
C PRO A 499 3.71 21.66 -3.16
N VAL A 500 4.52 21.01 -4.00
CA VAL A 500 5.91 20.68 -3.67
C VAL A 500 6.76 21.94 -3.51
N LEU A 501 6.58 22.95 -4.35
CA LEU A 501 7.24 24.24 -4.20
C LEU A 501 6.83 24.91 -2.86
N CYS A 502 5.55 24.84 -2.51
CA CYS A 502 5.05 25.37 -1.24
C CYS A 502 5.67 24.67 -0.03
N ILE A 503 5.74 23.32 -0.03
CA ILE A 503 6.41 22.53 1.01
C ILE A 503 7.89 22.91 1.09
N SER A 504 8.57 23.01 -0.05
CA SER A 504 10.01 23.32 -0.11
C SER A 504 10.32 24.69 0.48
N ILE A 505 9.53 25.70 0.12
CA ILE A 505 9.65 27.06 0.70
C ILE A 505 9.40 27.00 2.21
N ALA A 506 8.33 26.32 2.65
CA ALA A 506 7.97 26.24 4.06
C ALA A 506 9.06 25.56 4.89
N LEU A 507 9.61 24.42 4.44
CA LEU A 507 10.71 23.70 5.10
C LEU A 507 11.95 24.57 5.20
N VAL A 508 12.41 25.15 4.09
CA VAL A 508 13.65 25.94 4.06
C VAL A 508 13.51 27.20 4.91
N SER A 509 12.41 27.95 4.77
CA SER A 509 12.23 29.18 5.55
C SER A 509 12.10 28.89 7.05
N SER A 510 11.30 27.87 7.43
CA SER A 510 11.12 27.53 8.85
C SER A 510 12.38 26.94 9.48
N TYR A 511 13.19 26.21 8.71
CA TYR A 511 14.49 25.71 9.15
C TYR A 511 15.45 26.86 9.50
N TYR A 512 15.65 27.82 8.58
CA TYR A 512 16.53 28.95 8.85
C TYR A 512 15.99 29.90 9.94
N MET A 513 14.67 30.08 10.01
CA MET A 513 14.04 30.85 11.10
C MET A 513 14.22 30.15 12.46
N GLY A 514 14.16 28.81 12.50
CA GLY A 514 14.48 28.02 13.69
C GLY A 514 15.93 28.21 14.12
N MET A 515 16.90 28.10 13.19
CA MET A 515 18.31 28.40 13.49
C MET A 515 18.51 29.81 14.07
N ALA A 516 17.81 30.80 13.51
CA ALA A 516 17.86 32.18 14.00
C ALA A 516 17.22 32.35 15.38
N ALA A 517 16.21 31.53 15.72
CA ALA A 517 15.50 31.61 16.99
C ALA A 517 16.45 31.43 18.19
N THR A 518 17.41 30.51 18.10
CA THR A 518 18.34 30.19 19.19
C THR A 518 19.75 30.74 18.97
N ALA A 519 19.92 31.66 18.00
CA ALA A 519 21.21 32.27 17.71
C ALA A 519 21.76 32.99 18.96
N GLY A 520 22.92 32.55 19.45
CA GLY A 520 23.58 33.10 20.66
C GLY A 520 23.21 32.42 21.97
N VAL A 521 22.30 31.43 21.96
CA VAL A 521 21.96 30.58 23.13
C VAL A 521 22.50 29.16 22.95
N VAL A 522 22.34 28.62 21.75
CA VAL A 522 22.79 27.27 21.39
C VAL A 522 24.09 27.39 20.58
N PRO A 523 25.13 26.58 20.85
CA PRO A 523 26.37 26.59 20.08
C PRO A 523 26.13 26.42 18.57
N ALA A 524 26.98 27.04 17.74
CA ALA A 524 26.83 26.99 16.28
C ALA A 524 26.84 25.56 15.70
N SER A 525 27.49 24.61 16.38
CA SER A 525 27.49 23.19 16.03
C SER A 525 26.11 22.52 16.15
N GLU A 526 25.22 23.06 16.98
CA GLU A 526 23.90 22.47 17.29
C GLU A 526 22.75 23.30 16.69
N ALA A 527 23.06 24.30 15.86
CA ALA A 527 22.07 25.14 15.19
C ALA A 527 21.11 24.32 14.30
N THR A 528 21.59 23.18 13.76
CA THR A 528 20.80 22.25 12.95
C THR A 528 19.54 21.76 13.67
N LYS A 529 19.64 21.38 14.96
CA LYS A 529 18.50 20.87 15.74
C LYS A 529 17.43 21.93 15.97
N SER A 530 17.86 23.17 16.19
CA SER A 530 16.95 24.30 16.31
C SER A 530 16.21 24.58 14.99
N GLY A 531 16.91 24.43 13.87
CA GLY A 531 16.28 24.47 12.55
C GLY A 531 15.25 23.36 12.35
N LEU A 532 15.58 22.12 12.71
CA LEU A 532 14.65 20.98 12.64
C LEU A 532 13.41 21.21 13.53
N PHE A 533 13.59 21.71 14.75
CA PHE A 533 12.46 22.10 15.60
C PHE A 533 11.64 23.25 14.98
N GLY A 534 12.28 24.20 14.29
CA GLY A 534 11.59 25.21 13.48
C GLY A 534 10.66 24.62 12.43
N THR A 535 11.09 23.56 11.73
CA THR A 535 10.21 22.81 10.79
C THR A 535 9.07 22.07 11.50
N ALA A 536 9.29 21.62 12.74
CA ALA A 536 8.25 21.02 13.57
C ALA A 536 7.17 22.05 13.93
N VAL A 537 7.58 23.24 14.35
CA VAL A 537 6.67 24.35 14.67
C VAL A 537 5.89 24.81 13.43
N ALA A 538 6.49 24.76 12.23
CA ALA A 538 5.75 25.00 10.99
C ALA A 538 4.69 23.91 10.71
N THR A 539 5.03 22.64 10.96
CA THR A 539 4.05 21.53 10.84
C THR A 539 2.88 21.71 11.79
N MET A 540 3.14 22.10 13.05
CA MET A 540 2.10 22.45 14.02
C MET A 540 1.26 23.64 13.58
N GLY A 541 1.88 24.65 12.97
CA GLY A 541 1.17 25.77 12.39
C GLY A 541 0.17 25.33 11.33
N MET A 542 0.58 24.42 10.44
CA MET A 542 -0.31 23.82 9.44
C MET A 542 -1.48 23.06 10.10
N LEU A 543 -1.18 22.27 11.15
CA LEU A 543 -2.16 21.45 11.88
C LEU A 543 -3.00 22.20 12.93
N SER A 544 -2.75 23.48 13.19
CA SER A 544 -3.45 24.28 14.21
C SER A 544 -4.95 24.48 13.99
N THR A 545 -5.47 23.99 12.86
CA THR A 545 -6.88 24.01 12.46
C THR A 545 -7.37 22.63 12.00
N ALA A 546 -6.64 21.56 12.34
CA ALA A 546 -6.90 20.21 11.87
C ALA A 546 -8.29 19.70 12.29
N VAL A 547 -8.79 20.05 13.48
CA VAL A 547 -10.15 19.68 13.93
C VAL A 547 -11.21 20.24 12.99
N PHE A 548 -11.08 21.51 12.56
CA PHE A 548 -12.02 22.12 11.62
C PHE A 548 -11.90 21.50 10.23
N VAL A 549 -10.68 21.29 9.73
CA VAL A 549 -10.43 20.67 8.41
C VAL A 549 -10.99 19.25 8.36
N LEU A 550 -10.76 18.45 9.40
CA LEU A 550 -11.33 17.12 9.51
C LEU A 550 -12.87 17.15 9.59
N ALA A 551 -13.46 18.17 10.24
CA ALA A 551 -14.91 18.34 10.26
C ALA A 551 -15.47 18.65 8.87
N MET A 552 -14.73 19.41 8.04
CA MET A 552 -15.06 19.62 6.62
C MET A 552 -14.93 18.34 5.81
N SER A 553 -13.98 17.47 6.16
CA SER A 553 -13.81 16.17 5.52
C SER A 553 -15.00 15.24 5.81
N ASN A 554 -15.33 15.06 7.09
CA ASN A 554 -16.45 14.23 7.53
C ASN A 554 -17.82 14.77 7.10
N PHE A 555 -17.92 16.08 6.80
CA PHE A 555 -19.12 16.66 6.19
C PHE A 555 -19.44 16.03 4.82
N GLY A 556 -18.43 15.68 4.02
CA GLY A 556 -18.63 15.14 2.67
C GLY A 556 -19.42 13.82 2.67
N PRO A 557 -18.91 12.74 3.29
CA PRO A 557 -19.59 11.45 3.33
C PRO A 557 -21.00 11.49 3.95
N ILE A 558 -21.22 12.38 4.93
CA ILE A 558 -22.54 12.56 5.55
C ILE A 558 -23.52 13.21 4.57
N ALA A 559 -23.06 14.19 3.77
CA ALA A 559 -23.86 14.84 2.74
C ALA A 559 -24.17 13.89 1.57
N ASP A 560 -23.19 13.10 1.16
CA ASP A 560 -23.27 12.09 0.10
C ASP A 560 -24.36 11.04 0.43
N ASN A 561 -24.22 10.40 1.59
CA ASN A 561 -25.23 9.49 2.13
C ASN A 561 -26.61 10.13 2.31
N ALA A 562 -26.66 11.41 2.69
CA ALA A 562 -27.94 12.10 2.81
C ALA A 562 -28.64 12.24 1.46
N GLY A 563 -27.88 12.47 0.38
CA GLY A 563 -28.35 12.46 -1.00
C GLY A 563 -28.83 11.08 -1.43
N GLY A 564 -28.03 10.04 -1.20
CA GLY A 564 -28.41 8.66 -1.52
C GLY A 564 -29.71 8.22 -0.84
N ILE A 565 -29.88 8.55 0.45
CA ILE A 565 -31.14 8.28 1.18
C ILE A 565 -32.32 9.03 0.55
N VAL A 566 -32.14 10.28 0.13
CA VAL A 566 -33.20 11.10 -0.50
C VAL A 566 -33.64 10.48 -1.82
N GLU A 567 -32.70 10.02 -2.64
CA GLU A 567 -32.97 9.38 -3.94
C GLU A 567 -33.65 8.02 -3.76
N MET A 568 -33.07 7.15 -2.95
CA MET A 568 -33.59 5.80 -2.70
C MET A 568 -34.96 5.80 -2.00
N SER A 569 -35.28 6.85 -1.25
CA SER A 569 -36.61 7.03 -0.64
C SER A 569 -37.59 7.85 -1.49
N GLN A 570 -37.24 8.13 -2.76
CA GLN A 570 -38.08 8.78 -3.76
C GLN A 570 -38.71 10.09 -3.27
N GLN A 571 -37.90 10.92 -2.62
CA GLN A 571 -38.33 12.24 -2.15
C GLN A 571 -38.40 13.22 -3.32
N ALA A 572 -39.00 14.39 -3.10
CA ALA A 572 -39.11 15.42 -4.13
C ALA A 572 -37.73 15.92 -4.61
N ASP A 573 -37.59 16.17 -5.92
CA ASP A 573 -36.37 16.65 -6.57
C ASP A 573 -35.74 17.89 -5.90
N GLU A 574 -36.56 18.76 -5.31
CA GLU A 574 -36.10 19.93 -4.56
C GLU A 574 -35.21 19.55 -3.36
N VAL A 575 -35.48 18.41 -2.73
CA VAL A 575 -34.70 17.88 -1.60
C VAL A 575 -33.38 17.33 -2.11
N ARG A 576 -33.39 16.61 -3.25
CA ARG A 576 -32.18 16.11 -3.91
C ARG A 576 -31.28 17.26 -4.36
N LEU A 577 -31.85 18.35 -4.88
CA LEU A 577 -31.10 19.55 -5.23
C LEU A 577 -30.35 20.16 -4.04
N ILE A 578 -30.95 20.15 -2.84
CA ILE A 578 -30.29 20.61 -1.62
C ILE A 578 -29.13 19.68 -1.26
N THR A 579 -29.34 18.37 -1.26
CA THR A 579 -28.29 17.41 -0.92
C THR A 579 -27.18 17.38 -1.95
N ASP A 580 -27.47 17.49 -3.25
CA ASP A 580 -26.49 17.59 -4.34
C ASP A 580 -25.58 18.82 -4.17
N LYS A 581 -26.13 19.96 -3.73
CA LYS A 581 -25.32 21.15 -3.41
C LYS A 581 -24.39 20.90 -2.21
N LEU A 582 -24.86 20.18 -1.19
CA LEU A 582 -24.04 19.84 -0.02
C LEU A 582 -22.95 18.82 -0.41
N ASP A 583 -23.29 17.81 -1.21
CA ASP A 583 -22.37 16.80 -1.73
C ASP A 583 -21.28 17.44 -2.62
N ALA A 584 -21.65 18.31 -3.56
CA ALA A 584 -20.68 19.02 -4.40
C ALA A 584 -19.65 19.80 -3.57
N VAL A 585 -20.07 20.46 -2.49
CA VAL A 585 -19.15 21.10 -1.54
C VAL A 585 -18.34 20.05 -0.77
N GLY A 586 -18.98 18.95 -0.38
CA GLY A 586 -18.34 17.78 0.23
C GLY A 586 -17.19 17.21 -0.59
N ASN A 587 -17.33 17.10 -1.92
CA ASN A 587 -16.28 16.59 -2.80
C ASN A 587 -15.07 17.54 -2.83
N VAL A 588 -15.31 18.85 -2.87
CA VAL A 588 -14.22 19.84 -2.78
C VAL A 588 -13.56 19.83 -1.40
N THR A 589 -14.32 19.67 -0.30
CA THR A 589 -13.71 19.58 1.03
C THR A 589 -12.96 18.28 1.25
N LYS A 590 -13.45 17.14 0.73
CA LYS A 590 -12.72 15.87 0.68
C LYS A 590 -11.37 16.05 -0.04
N ALA A 591 -11.37 16.67 -1.22
CA ALA A 591 -10.15 16.93 -1.98
C ALA A 591 -9.17 17.85 -1.21
N ASN A 592 -9.66 18.95 -0.63
CA ASN A 592 -8.84 19.87 0.17
C ASN A 592 -8.20 19.18 1.37
N THR A 593 -8.95 18.34 2.09
CA THR A 593 -8.42 17.60 3.25
C THR A 593 -7.40 16.55 2.82
N LYS A 594 -7.58 15.88 1.67
CA LYS A 594 -6.56 14.96 1.12
C LYS A 594 -5.27 15.70 0.78
N GLY A 595 -5.36 16.85 0.11
CA GLY A 595 -4.21 17.70 -0.18
C GLY A 595 -3.51 18.20 1.09
N PHE A 596 -4.30 18.65 2.08
CA PHE A 596 -3.82 19.03 3.41
C PHE A 596 -3.08 17.88 4.10
N SER A 597 -3.65 16.67 4.09
CA SER A 597 -3.06 15.48 4.72
C SER A 597 -1.76 15.05 4.06
N VAL A 598 -1.62 15.23 2.75
CA VAL A 598 -0.35 14.98 2.05
C VAL A 598 0.70 16.04 2.40
N GLY A 599 0.31 17.31 2.49
CA GLY A 599 1.23 18.39 2.88
C GLY A 599 1.72 18.25 4.33
N THR A 600 0.84 17.89 5.26
CA THR A 600 1.23 17.61 6.65
C THR A 600 2.11 16.37 6.75
N ALA A 601 1.80 15.31 6.00
CA ALA A 601 2.64 14.11 5.93
C ALA A 601 4.05 14.43 5.42
N ALA A 602 4.17 15.31 4.41
CA ALA A 602 5.46 15.71 3.87
C ALA A 602 6.35 16.38 4.92
N LEU A 603 5.78 17.33 5.67
CA LEU A 603 6.48 18.01 6.75
C LEU A 603 6.80 17.04 7.90
N ALA A 604 5.84 16.20 8.30
CA ALA A 604 5.99 15.24 9.40
C ALA A 604 7.03 14.14 9.11
N CYS A 605 7.10 13.62 7.88
CA CYS A 605 8.10 12.59 7.51
C CYS A 605 9.52 13.13 7.63
N PHE A 606 9.75 14.42 7.34
CA PHE A 606 11.05 15.05 7.57
C PHE A 606 11.40 15.13 9.07
N LEU A 607 10.42 15.38 9.94
CA LEU A 607 10.60 15.34 11.40
C LEU A 607 10.90 13.94 11.91
N LEU A 608 10.18 12.94 11.42
CA LEU A 608 10.38 11.53 11.77
C LEU A 608 11.75 11.04 11.30
N PHE A 609 12.23 11.49 10.15
CA PHE A 609 13.59 11.22 9.68
C PHE A 609 14.65 11.79 10.64
N ALA A 610 14.48 13.05 11.07
CA ALA A 610 15.36 13.65 12.06
C ALA A 610 15.34 12.88 13.40
N ALA A 611 14.15 12.55 13.90
CA ALA A 611 13.99 11.75 15.12
C ALA A 611 14.64 10.36 14.98
N PHE A 612 14.57 9.73 13.80
CA PHE A 612 15.24 8.47 13.51
C PHE A 612 16.78 8.60 13.59
N MET A 613 17.36 9.67 13.03
CA MET A 613 18.81 9.91 13.11
C MET A 613 19.27 10.10 14.56
N ASP A 614 18.49 10.83 15.37
CA ASP A 614 18.75 10.99 16.80
C ASP A 614 18.67 9.64 17.54
N GLU A 615 17.63 8.84 17.28
CA GLU A 615 17.46 7.51 17.89
C GLU A 615 18.63 6.56 17.54
N VAL A 616 19.08 6.56 16.28
CA VAL A 616 20.27 5.80 15.86
C VAL A 616 21.51 6.28 16.59
N SER A 617 21.65 7.59 16.80
CA SER A 617 22.78 8.16 17.54
C SER A 617 22.80 7.72 19.00
N VAL A 618 21.64 7.76 19.67
CA VAL A 618 21.48 7.29 21.05
C VAL A 618 21.77 5.79 21.13
N TYR A 619 21.27 5.00 20.18
CA TYR A 619 21.42 3.55 20.20
C TYR A 619 22.86 3.08 19.94
N THR A 620 23.54 3.70 18.97
CA THR A 620 24.91 3.31 18.59
C THR A 620 25.99 3.96 19.45
N GLY A 621 25.64 5.00 20.23
CA GLY A 621 26.59 5.84 20.96
C GLY A 621 27.53 6.65 20.04
N LYS A 622 27.26 6.67 18.73
CA LYS A 622 28.00 7.42 17.72
C LYS A 622 27.08 8.46 17.11
N ARG A 623 27.57 9.68 16.87
CA ARG A 623 26.80 10.72 16.18
C ARG A 623 26.46 10.28 14.75
N PHE A 624 25.17 10.20 14.44
CA PHE A 624 24.63 9.87 13.11
C PHE A 624 24.06 11.15 12.48
N GLU A 625 24.95 12.01 11.96
CA GLU A 625 24.58 13.34 11.47
C GLU A 625 24.37 13.39 9.95
N SER A 626 24.84 12.39 9.20
CA SER A 626 24.79 12.39 7.74
C SER A 626 24.48 11.02 7.14
N VAL A 627 23.74 11.06 6.04
CA VAL A 627 23.40 9.90 5.20
C VAL A 627 24.01 10.15 3.83
N ASP A 628 25.07 9.41 3.51
CA ASP A 628 25.81 9.60 2.26
C ASP A 628 25.15 8.86 1.09
N LEU A 629 24.44 9.61 0.25
CA LEU A 629 23.81 9.09 -0.97
C LEU A 629 24.81 8.65 -2.05
N ALA A 630 26.09 9.05 -1.97
CA ALA A 630 27.10 8.60 -2.92
C ALA A 630 27.49 7.12 -2.72
N ARG A 631 27.11 6.52 -1.58
CA ARG A 631 27.28 5.08 -1.34
C ARG A 631 26.24 4.30 -2.12
N CYS A 632 26.70 3.32 -2.90
CA CYS A 632 25.85 2.49 -3.77
C CYS A 632 24.72 1.80 -2.99
N GLU A 633 24.99 1.22 -1.82
CA GLU A 633 23.98 0.54 -1.00
C GLU A 633 22.89 1.49 -0.50
N VAL A 634 23.29 2.70 -0.11
CA VAL A 634 22.38 3.73 0.39
C VAL A 634 21.48 4.23 -0.74
N PHE A 635 22.06 4.48 -1.92
CA PHE A 635 21.30 4.86 -3.11
C PHE A 635 20.33 3.76 -3.57
N VAL A 636 20.76 2.49 -3.57
CA VAL A 636 19.90 1.33 -3.85
C VAL A 636 18.76 1.25 -2.83
N GLY A 637 19.04 1.47 -1.54
CA GLY A 637 18.02 1.62 -0.51
C GLY A 637 16.97 2.68 -0.85
N GLY A 638 17.44 3.84 -1.32
CA GLY A 638 16.57 4.91 -1.82
C GLY A 638 15.69 4.49 -2.99
N ILE A 639 16.26 3.88 -4.04
CA ILE A 639 15.48 3.39 -5.20
C ILE A 639 14.42 2.36 -4.78
N LEU A 640 14.77 1.43 -3.86
CA LEU A 640 13.82 0.46 -3.33
C LEU A 640 12.67 1.15 -2.56
N GLY A 641 12.97 2.23 -1.84
CA GLY A 641 11.98 3.08 -1.18
C GLY A 641 11.02 3.75 -2.17
N ALA A 642 11.53 4.29 -3.28
CA ALA A 642 10.68 4.84 -4.33
C ALA A 642 9.83 3.74 -5.01
N CYS A 643 10.44 2.59 -5.32
CA CYS A 643 9.77 1.44 -5.92
C CYS A 643 8.59 0.93 -5.06
N LEU A 644 8.75 0.92 -3.72
CA LEU A 644 7.69 0.56 -2.78
C LEU A 644 6.40 1.34 -3.05
N VAL A 645 6.50 2.66 -3.25
CA VAL A 645 5.34 3.55 -3.44
C VAL A 645 4.57 3.17 -4.71
N PHE A 646 5.28 3.01 -5.83
CA PHE A 646 4.67 2.66 -7.11
C PHE A 646 4.04 1.27 -7.06
N LEU A 647 4.75 0.30 -6.47
CA LEU A 647 4.26 -1.06 -6.34
C LEU A 647 3.01 -1.12 -5.44
N PHE A 648 3.03 -0.38 -4.33
CA PHE A 648 1.90 -0.28 -3.42
C PHE A 648 0.67 0.32 -4.12
N ALA A 649 0.84 1.47 -4.80
CA ALA A 649 -0.25 2.12 -5.54
C ALA A 649 -0.84 1.19 -6.61
N ALA A 650 0.01 0.51 -7.38
CA ALA A 650 -0.43 -0.46 -8.38
C ALA A 650 -1.22 -1.63 -7.76
N TRP A 651 -0.80 -2.16 -6.61
CA TRP A 651 -1.53 -3.25 -5.95
C TRP A 651 -2.85 -2.78 -5.36
N ALA A 652 -2.91 -1.57 -4.81
CA ALA A 652 -4.14 -0.97 -4.30
C ALA A 652 -5.16 -0.73 -5.43
N MET A 653 -4.76 -0.17 -6.56
CA MET A 653 -5.65 0.02 -7.72
C MET A 653 -6.16 -1.31 -8.29
N ASN A 654 -5.27 -2.30 -8.41
CA ASN A 654 -5.65 -3.63 -8.89
C ASN A 654 -6.62 -4.36 -7.93
N ALA A 655 -6.52 -4.10 -6.63
CA ALA A 655 -7.46 -4.63 -5.64
C ALA A 655 -8.88 -4.09 -5.86
N VAL A 656 -9.02 -2.77 -6.08
CA VAL A 656 -10.31 -2.15 -6.41
C VAL A 656 -10.85 -2.69 -7.72
N GLY A 657 -10.03 -2.77 -8.77
CA GLY A 657 -10.47 -3.29 -10.07
C GLY A 657 -11.01 -4.73 -10.01
N ARG A 658 -10.40 -5.60 -9.20
CA ARG A 658 -10.92 -6.97 -8.96
C ARG A 658 -12.23 -6.99 -8.17
N ALA A 659 -12.39 -6.08 -7.19
CA ALA A 659 -13.63 -5.97 -6.42
C ALA A 659 -14.77 -5.42 -7.31
N ALA A 660 -14.52 -4.33 -8.03
CA ALA A 660 -15.47 -3.71 -8.95
C ALA A 660 -15.94 -4.68 -10.04
N ALA A 661 -15.03 -5.45 -10.66
CA ALA A 661 -15.42 -6.44 -11.67
C ALA A 661 -16.40 -7.50 -11.14
N GLN A 662 -16.28 -7.91 -9.87
CA GLN A 662 -17.23 -8.84 -9.24
C GLN A 662 -18.58 -8.17 -9.02
N VAL A 663 -18.60 -6.91 -8.56
CA VAL A 663 -19.85 -6.13 -8.37
C VAL A 663 -20.55 -5.91 -9.71
N VAL A 664 -19.83 -5.48 -10.76
CA VAL A 664 -20.37 -5.31 -12.12
C VAL A 664 -21.05 -6.59 -12.60
N THR A 665 -20.38 -7.74 -12.43
CA THR A 665 -20.92 -9.04 -12.86
C THR A 665 -22.18 -9.40 -12.09
N GLU A 666 -22.24 -9.10 -10.79
CA GLU A 666 -23.40 -9.35 -9.95
C GLU A 666 -24.59 -8.42 -10.28
N VAL A 667 -24.35 -7.12 -10.46
CA VAL A 667 -25.39 -6.16 -10.86
C VAL A 667 -26.01 -6.58 -12.20
N ARG A 668 -25.17 -6.92 -13.19
CA ARG A 668 -25.61 -7.44 -14.50
C ARG A 668 -26.42 -8.73 -14.36
N ARG A 669 -26.00 -9.65 -13.49
CA ARG A 669 -26.71 -10.90 -13.23
C ARG A 669 -28.11 -10.61 -12.68
N GLN A 670 -28.24 -9.74 -11.68
CA GLN A 670 -29.54 -9.41 -11.10
C GLN A 670 -30.47 -8.74 -12.11
N PHE A 671 -30.00 -7.76 -12.87
CA PHE A 671 -30.82 -7.12 -13.90
C PHE A 671 -31.28 -8.09 -15.00
N LYS A 672 -30.43 -9.05 -15.37
CA LYS A 672 -30.76 -10.07 -16.38
C LYS A 672 -31.73 -11.14 -15.86
N GLU A 673 -31.50 -11.65 -14.65
CA GLU A 673 -32.28 -12.75 -14.08
C GLU A 673 -33.59 -12.28 -13.42
N ARG A 674 -33.66 -11.02 -13.01
CA ARG A 674 -34.81 -10.41 -12.33
C ARG A 674 -35.25 -9.13 -13.05
N PRO A 675 -35.83 -9.22 -14.26
CA PRO A 675 -36.23 -8.05 -15.04
C PRO A 675 -37.27 -7.16 -14.32
N GLY A 676 -38.02 -7.72 -13.36
CA GLY A 676 -38.97 -6.98 -12.52
C GLY A 676 -38.33 -5.90 -11.62
N ILE A 677 -37.01 -5.86 -11.52
CA ILE A 677 -36.31 -4.75 -10.85
C ILE A 677 -36.46 -3.45 -11.64
N MET A 678 -36.44 -3.52 -12.98
CA MET A 678 -36.48 -2.32 -13.83
C MET A 678 -37.87 -1.69 -13.91
N ASP A 679 -38.93 -2.49 -13.70
CA ASP A 679 -40.33 -2.06 -13.70
C ASP A 679 -40.92 -1.83 -12.29
N TRP A 680 -40.08 -1.89 -11.25
CA TRP A 680 -40.43 -1.72 -9.83
C TRP A 680 -41.32 -2.81 -9.22
N SER A 681 -41.54 -3.93 -9.91
CA SER A 681 -42.29 -5.07 -9.34
C SER A 681 -41.48 -5.87 -8.30
N ASP A 682 -40.15 -5.87 -8.43
CA ASP A 682 -39.22 -6.62 -7.59
C ASP A 682 -38.17 -5.71 -6.93
N LYS A 683 -37.80 -5.99 -5.67
CA LYS A 683 -36.67 -5.32 -5.00
C LYS A 683 -35.33 -6.01 -5.32
N PRO A 684 -34.25 -5.26 -5.60
CA PRO A 684 -32.93 -5.85 -5.79
C PRO A 684 -32.38 -6.47 -4.50
N ASP A 685 -31.41 -7.38 -4.63
CA ASP A 685 -30.72 -7.96 -3.49
C ASP A 685 -29.42 -7.19 -3.20
N TYR A 686 -29.50 -6.30 -2.21
CA TYR A 686 -28.37 -5.48 -1.75
C TYR A 686 -27.32 -6.27 -0.98
N TYR A 687 -27.72 -7.31 -0.24
CA TYR A 687 -26.84 -8.02 0.70
C TYR A 687 -25.74 -8.79 -0.02
N THR A 688 -26.03 -9.31 -1.22
CA THR A 688 -25.04 -10.00 -2.03
C THR A 688 -23.91 -9.05 -2.46
N CYS A 689 -24.22 -7.83 -2.91
CA CYS A 689 -23.19 -6.83 -3.24
C CYS A 689 -22.34 -6.47 -2.01
N ILE A 690 -22.97 -6.18 -0.86
CA ILE A 690 -22.29 -5.91 0.42
C ILE A 690 -21.33 -7.05 0.79
N ALA A 691 -21.77 -8.31 0.66
CA ALA A 691 -20.95 -9.48 0.98
C ALA A 691 -19.74 -9.64 0.04
N ILE A 692 -19.93 -9.36 -1.25
CA ILE A 692 -18.85 -9.40 -2.26
C ILE A 692 -17.77 -8.37 -1.95
N VAL A 693 -18.16 -7.11 -1.73
CA VAL A 693 -17.18 -6.04 -1.45
C VAL A 693 -16.54 -6.22 -0.08
N SER A 694 -17.29 -6.66 0.94
CA SER A 694 -16.75 -7.00 2.27
C SER A 694 -15.63 -8.05 2.18
N ARG A 695 -15.92 -9.17 1.52
CA ARG A 695 -14.96 -10.29 1.40
C ARG A 695 -13.75 -9.89 0.58
N SER A 696 -13.96 -9.14 -0.50
CA SER A 696 -12.89 -8.67 -1.37
C SER A 696 -11.98 -7.69 -0.64
N ALA A 697 -12.53 -6.68 0.02
CA ALA A 697 -11.78 -5.69 0.79
C ALA A 697 -10.86 -6.33 1.84
N LEU A 698 -11.41 -7.25 2.66
CA LEU A 698 -10.67 -7.92 3.73
C LEU A 698 -9.52 -8.79 3.20
N LYS A 699 -9.73 -9.47 2.07
CA LYS A 699 -8.72 -10.33 1.45
C LYS A 699 -7.64 -9.51 0.75
N GLU A 700 -8.05 -8.51 -0.01
CA GLU A 700 -7.17 -7.75 -0.89
C GLU A 700 -6.32 -6.71 -0.13
N MET A 701 -6.78 -6.20 1.03
CA MET A 701 -6.00 -5.25 1.84
C MET A 701 -4.74 -5.87 2.46
N ILE A 702 -4.70 -7.19 2.65
CA ILE A 702 -3.58 -7.88 3.33
C ILE A 702 -2.29 -7.73 2.54
N ARG A 703 -2.33 -7.90 1.22
CA ARG A 703 -1.11 -7.95 0.39
C ARG A 703 -0.40 -6.58 0.32
N PRO A 704 -1.07 -5.44 0.01
CA PRO A 704 -0.42 -4.14 0.04
C PRO A 704 -0.06 -3.71 1.48
N GLY A 705 -0.89 -4.04 2.49
CA GLY A 705 -0.58 -3.75 3.89
C GLY A 705 0.67 -4.49 4.40
N ALA A 706 0.83 -5.77 4.03
CA ALA A 706 2.02 -6.54 4.35
C ALA A 706 3.27 -6.01 3.63
N LEU A 707 3.15 -5.57 2.38
CA LEU A 707 4.24 -4.91 1.66
C LEU A 707 4.74 -3.69 2.43
N ALA A 708 3.82 -2.80 2.83
CA ALA A 708 4.10 -1.59 3.57
C ALA A 708 4.81 -1.84 4.91
N ALA A 709 4.29 -2.79 5.70
CA ALA A 709 4.81 -3.07 7.03
C ALA A 709 6.14 -3.86 7.01
N LEU A 710 6.32 -4.78 6.05
CA LEU A 710 7.48 -5.69 6.02
C LEU A 710 8.65 -5.16 5.20
N SER A 711 8.43 -4.30 4.20
CA SER A 711 9.53 -3.81 3.35
C SER A 711 10.66 -3.10 4.12
N PRO A 712 10.41 -2.13 5.02
CA PRO A 712 11.52 -1.53 5.79
C PRO A 712 12.22 -2.55 6.70
N VAL A 713 11.50 -3.56 7.20
CA VAL A 713 12.09 -4.62 8.03
C VAL A 713 13.05 -5.49 7.23
N VAL A 714 12.60 -5.96 6.07
CA VAL A 714 13.37 -6.86 5.20
C VAL A 714 14.60 -6.14 4.65
N VAL A 715 14.44 -4.92 4.13
CA VAL A 715 15.54 -4.13 3.57
C VAL A 715 16.56 -3.81 4.67
N GLY A 716 16.10 -3.28 5.81
CA GLY A 716 17.00 -2.86 6.89
C GLY A 716 17.76 -4.03 7.50
N PHE A 717 17.10 -5.17 7.69
CA PHE A 717 17.75 -6.38 8.19
C PHE A 717 18.75 -6.98 7.19
N ALA A 718 18.41 -7.03 5.90
CA ALA A 718 19.31 -7.52 4.86
C ALA A 718 20.60 -6.68 4.79
N PHE A 719 20.47 -5.35 4.78
CA PHE A 719 21.64 -4.47 4.72
C PHE A 719 22.41 -4.36 6.04
N ARG A 720 21.76 -4.61 7.19
CA ARG A 720 22.48 -4.85 8.45
C ARG A 720 23.38 -6.09 8.36
N ILE A 721 22.89 -7.20 7.80
CA ILE A 721 23.69 -8.43 7.62
C ILE A 721 24.88 -8.15 6.69
N ILE A 722 24.64 -7.49 5.56
CA ILE A 722 25.69 -7.10 4.61
C ILE A 722 26.72 -6.19 5.29
N GLY A 723 26.26 -5.20 6.07
CA GLY A 723 27.10 -4.30 6.84
C GLY A 723 27.97 -5.04 7.85
N SER A 724 27.38 -6.03 8.55
CA SER A 724 28.11 -6.88 9.49
C SER A 724 29.24 -7.66 8.83
N TYR A 725 29.04 -8.17 7.61
CA TYR A 725 30.10 -8.82 6.83
C TYR A 725 31.21 -7.86 6.37
N ARG A 726 30.90 -6.57 6.19
CA ARG A 726 31.84 -5.52 5.77
C ARG A 726 32.48 -4.75 6.94
N GLY A 727 32.10 -5.05 8.19
CA GLY A 727 32.53 -4.30 9.36
C GLY A 727 31.88 -2.93 9.53
N ASP A 728 30.82 -2.63 8.79
CA ASP A 728 30.02 -1.41 8.90
C ASP A 728 28.71 -1.68 9.64
N THR A 729 28.70 -1.45 10.95
CA THR A 729 27.55 -1.72 11.81
C THR A 729 26.40 -0.70 11.65
N THR A 730 26.61 0.40 10.91
CA THR A 730 25.60 1.45 10.68
C THR A 730 25.02 1.42 9.27
N LEU A 731 25.51 0.55 8.38
CA LEU A 731 25.02 0.43 7.00
C LEU A 731 23.50 0.21 6.93
N GLY A 732 22.96 -0.69 7.75
CA GLY A 732 21.51 -0.94 7.79
C GLY A 732 20.69 0.32 8.10
N ALA A 733 21.16 1.13 9.04
CA ALA A 733 20.52 2.40 9.40
C ALA A 733 20.64 3.45 8.27
N GLN A 734 21.78 3.55 7.59
CA GLN A 734 21.97 4.47 6.45
C GLN A 734 21.07 4.10 5.26
N VAL A 735 20.97 2.81 4.94
CA VAL A 735 20.11 2.33 3.85
C VAL A 735 18.64 2.61 4.16
N ILE A 736 18.21 2.37 5.40
CA ILE A 736 16.83 2.67 5.82
C ILE A 736 16.52 4.15 5.87
N ALA A 737 17.48 4.97 6.29
CA ALA A 737 17.37 6.42 6.17
C ALA A 737 17.10 6.86 4.71
N ALA A 738 17.85 6.34 3.74
CA ALA A 738 17.62 6.66 2.33
C ALA A 738 16.31 6.06 1.79
N PHE A 739 15.98 4.83 2.17
CA PHE A 739 14.70 4.19 1.84
C PHE A 739 13.52 5.07 2.26
N LEU A 740 13.54 5.56 3.49
CA LEU A 740 12.52 6.44 4.06
C LEU A 740 12.41 7.77 3.31
N MET A 741 13.53 8.42 3.01
CA MET A 741 13.52 9.73 2.33
C MET A 741 13.03 9.62 0.88
N PHE A 742 13.45 8.59 0.15
CA PHE A 742 13.01 8.37 -1.24
C PHE A 742 11.56 7.88 -1.29
N SER A 743 11.13 7.00 -0.38
CA SER A 743 9.72 6.61 -0.29
C SER A 743 8.84 7.81 0.05
N THR A 744 9.31 8.72 0.90
CA THR A 744 8.61 9.97 1.23
C THR A 744 8.48 10.86 0.00
N ALA A 745 9.59 11.14 -0.69
CA ALA A 745 9.58 12.00 -1.88
C ALA A 745 8.69 11.44 -3.00
N ALA A 746 8.82 10.15 -3.33
CA ALA A 746 7.96 9.49 -4.33
C ALA A 746 6.50 9.44 -3.86
N GLY A 747 6.26 9.19 -2.57
CA GLY A 747 4.93 9.09 -1.98
C GLY A 747 4.17 10.41 -2.00
N ILE A 748 4.83 11.53 -1.69
CA ILE A 748 4.20 12.87 -1.78
C ILE A 748 3.74 13.15 -3.21
N LEU A 749 4.62 12.94 -4.19
CA LEU A 749 4.30 13.17 -5.60
C LEU A 749 3.17 12.24 -6.08
N MET A 750 3.25 10.96 -5.76
CA MET A 750 2.24 9.97 -6.15
C MET A 750 0.89 10.23 -5.48
N ALA A 751 0.86 10.56 -4.19
CA ALA A 751 -0.37 10.86 -3.48
C ALA A 751 -1.04 12.13 -4.02
N LEU A 752 -0.29 13.20 -4.26
CA LEU A 752 -0.82 14.44 -4.88
C LEU A 752 -1.38 14.16 -6.28
N PHE A 753 -0.62 13.42 -7.10
CA PHE A 753 -1.05 13.03 -8.44
C PHE A 753 -2.39 12.28 -8.41
N LEU A 754 -2.47 11.19 -7.64
CA LEU A 754 -3.64 10.33 -7.60
C LEU A 754 -4.88 11.04 -7.01
N ASN A 755 -4.69 11.81 -5.93
CA ASN A 755 -5.78 12.53 -5.27
C ASN A 755 -6.36 13.62 -6.18
N ASN A 756 -5.50 14.44 -6.80
CA ASN A 756 -5.95 15.56 -7.62
C ASN A 756 -6.47 15.10 -8.98
N ALA A 757 -5.87 14.09 -9.60
CA ALA A 757 -6.38 13.53 -10.86
C ALA A 757 -7.80 12.98 -10.67
N GLY A 758 -8.00 12.13 -9.66
CA GLY A 758 -9.32 11.58 -9.34
C GLY A 758 -10.34 12.66 -8.98
N GLY A 759 -9.98 13.62 -8.13
CA GLY A 759 -10.87 14.74 -7.80
C GLY A 759 -11.23 15.63 -9.00
N ALA A 760 -10.31 15.81 -9.95
CA ALA A 760 -10.56 16.60 -11.15
C ALA A 760 -11.48 15.87 -12.15
N TRP A 761 -11.36 14.54 -12.29
CA TRP A 761 -12.30 13.75 -13.09
C TRP A 761 -13.72 13.79 -12.53
N ASP A 762 -13.87 13.60 -11.22
CA ASP A 762 -15.18 13.65 -10.55
C ASP A 762 -15.87 15.01 -10.72
N ASN A 763 -15.13 16.09 -10.47
CA ASN A 763 -15.68 17.43 -10.62
C ASN A 763 -15.92 17.82 -12.09
N ALA A 764 -15.20 17.22 -13.05
CA ALA A 764 -15.53 17.36 -14.46
C ALA A 764 -16.85 16.65 -14.81
N LYS A 765 -17.13 15.48 -14.23
CA LYS A 765 -18.44 14.80 -14.31
C LYS A 765 -19.53 15.68 -13.71
N LYS A 766 -19.41 16.08 -12.44
CA LYS A 766 -20.40 16.92 -11.74
C LYS A 766 -20.65 18.26 -12.46
N TYR A 767 -19.62 18.86 -13.08
CA TYR A 767 -19.78 20.08 -13.88
C TYR A 767 -20.76 19.90 -15.05
N ILE A 768 -20.64 18.79 -15.79
CA ILE A 768 -21.55 18.45 -16.90
C ILE A 768 -22.97 18.22 -16.37
N GLU A 769 -23.10 17.52 -15.24
CA GLU A 769 -24.39 17.17 -14.62
C GLU A 769 -25.17 18.38 -14.11
N ILE A 770 -24.50 19.31 -13.42
CA ILE A 770 -25.14 20.45 -12.75
C ILE A 770 -25.39 21.60 -13.75
N THR A 771 -24.42 21.91 -14.60
CA THR A 771 -24.53 23.06 -15.51
C THR A 771 -25.26 22.75 -16.81
N GLY A 772 -25.43 21.47 -17.15
CA GLY A 772 -25.98 21.03 -18.43
C GLY A 772 -25.07 21.34 -19.63
N CYS A 773 -23.81 21.71 -19.40
CA CYS A 773 -22.86 21.95 -20.48
C CYS A 773 -22.58 20.66 -21.27
N HIS A 774 -22.18 20.79 -22.53
CA HIS A 774 -21.82 19.66 -23.40
C HIS A 774 -22.91 18.58 -23.57
N GLY A 775 -24.18 18.93 -23.36
CA GLY A 775 -25.32 18.03 -23.52
C GLY A 775 -25.91 17.51 -22.21
N GLY A 776 -25.30 17.81 -21.06
CA GLY A 776 -25.82 17.45 -19.74
C GLY A 776 -25.86 15.95 -19.46
N LYS A 777 -26.65 15.55 -18.45
CA LYS A 777 -26.82 14.14 -18.03
C LYS A 777 -27.25 13.26 -19.22
N ASN A 778 -26.71 12.05 -19.29
CA ASN A 778 -26.95 11.02 -20.32
C ASN A 778 -26.39 11.33 -21.72
N SER A 779 -25.71 12.47 -21.92
CA SER A 779 -24.98 12.74 -23.16
C SER A 779 -23.74 11.85 -23.32
N GLU A 780 -23.21 11.73 -24.54
CA GLU A 780 -21.97 10.98 -24.78
C GLU A 780 -20.76 11.61 -24.05
N ALA A 781 -20.76 12.94 -23.90
CA ALA A 781 -19.75 13.63 -23.09
C ALA A 781 -19.88 13.29 -21.60
N HIS A 782 -21.11 13.14 -21.09
CA HIS A 782 -21.35 12.70 -19.71
C HIS A 782 -20.92 11.25 -19.50
N LYS A 783 -21.24 10.33 -20.42
CA LYS A 783 -20.74 8.95 -20.32
C LYS A 783 -19.21 8.89 -20.34
N ALA A 784 -18.56 9.71 -21.18
CA ALA A 784 -17.11 9.80 -21.23
C ALA A 784 -16.51 10.35 -19.92
N SER A 785 -17.15 11.32 -19.28
CA SER A 785 -16.69 11.83 -17.98
C SER A 785 -16.92 10.85 -16.84
N VAL A 786 -18.00 10.05 -16.87
CA VAL A 786 -18.22 8.94 -15.92
C VAL A 786 -17.12 7.87 -16.04
N VAL A 787 -16.66 7.56 -17.25
CA VAL A 787 -15.50 6.65 -17.42
C VAL A 787 -14.23 7.26 -16.81
N GLY A 788 -14.02 8.57 -16.95
CA GLY A 788 -12.90 9.26 -16.30
C GLY A 788 -12.97 9.18 -14.77
N ASP A 789 -14.15 9.44 -14.21
CA ASP A 789 -14.39 9.39 -12.76
C ASP A 789 -14.17 7.99 -12.18
N THR A 790 -14.71 6.96 -12.83
CA THR A 790 -14.52 5.55 -12.42
C THR A 790 -13.07 5.06 -12.53
N VAL A 791 -12.24 5.70 -13.36
CA VAL A 791 -10.77 5.53 -13.36
C VAL A 791 -10.13 6.30 -12.18
N GLY A 792 -10.67 7.48 -11.87
CA GLY A 792 -10.25 8.36 -10.78
C GLY A 792 -10.59 7.87 -9.37
N ASP A 793 -11.65 7.10 -9.20
CA ASP A 793 -12.12 6.56 -7.91
C ASP A 793 -11.07 5.75 -7.15
N PRO A 794 -10.47 4.68 -7.73
CA PRO A 794 -9.39 3.96 -7.06
C PRO A 794 -8.17 4.85 -6.79
N CYS A 795 -7.98 5.92 -7.58
CA CYS A 795 -6.89 6.88 -7.39
C CYS A 795 -7.14 7.76 -6.16
N LYS A 796 -8.29 8.45 -6.08
CA LYS A 796 -8.56 9.47 -5.06
C LYS A 796 -9.02 8.91 -3.71
N ASP A 797 -9.57 7.70 -3.66
CA ASP A 797 -10.21 7.15 -2.44
C ASP A 797 -9.57 5.86 -1.92
N THR A 798 -8.69 5.22 -2.71
CA THR A 798 -7.96 4.03 -2.25
C THR A 798 -6.45 4.24 -2.30
N ALA A 799 -5.86 4.34 -3.49
CA ALA A 799 -4.40 4.34 -3.65
C ALA A 799 -3.77 5.64 -3.14
N GLY A 800 -4.25 6.80 -3.58
CA GLY A 800 -3.71 8.11 -3.22
C GLY A 800 -3.71 8.37 -1.71
N PRO A 801 -4.84 8.18 -1.00
CA PRO A 801 -4.86 8.30 0.45
C PRO A 801 -3.98 7.25 1.15
N SER A 802 -4.06 5.99 0.72
CA SER A 802 -3.24 4.94 1.35
C SER A 802 -1.73 5.15 1.15
N VAL A 803 -1.30 5.83 0.08
CA VAL A 803 0.11 6.20 -0.14
C VAL A 803 0.59 7.25 0.87
N HIS A 804 -0.24 8.21 1.28
CA HIS A 804 0.19 9.13 2.33
C HIS A 804 0.28 8.41 3.69
N VAL A 805 -0.59 7.43 3.96
CA VAL A 805 -0.51 6.64 5.20
C VAL A 805 0.73 5.74 5.16
N LEU A 806 1.03 5.16 4.00
CA LEU A 806 2.21 4.34 3.75
C LEU A 806 3.51 5.06 4.15
N ILE A 807 3.74 6.30 3.69
CA ILE A 807 5.00 7.01 3.98
C ILE A 807 5.19 7.29 5.47
N LYS A 808 4.08 7.57 6.19
CA LYS A 808 4.10 7.77 7.64
C LYS A 808 4.29 6.45 8.39
N LEU A 809 3.62 5.38 7.95
CA LEU A 809 3.81 4.03 8.49
C LEU A 809 5.25 3.54 8.30
N VAL A 810 5.85 3.70 7.12
CA VAL A 810 7.26 3.36 6.89
C VAL A 810 8.12 4.12 7.90
N SER A 811 7.84 5.41 8.11
CA SER A 811 8.56 6.22 9.08
C SER A 811 8.42 5.72 10.52
N THR A 812 7.21 5.47 11.01
CA THR A 812 6.99 4.99 12.38
C THR A 812 7.52 3.57 12.59
N VAL A 813 7.40 2.69 11.60
CA VAL A 813 8.01 1.34 11.60
C VAL A 813 9.52 1.45 11.71
N THR A 814 10.15 2.30 10.90
CA THR A 814 11.62 2.44 10.93
C THR A 814 12.12 2.98 12.27
N MET A 815 11.37 3.91 12.88
CA MET A 815 11.71 4.47 14.20
C MET A 815 11.61 3.41 15.30
N VAL A 816 10.49 2.66 15.39
CA VAL A 816 10.32 1.58 16.39
C VAL A 816 11.36 0.47 16.19
N LEU A 817 11.69 0.14 14.94
CA LEU A 817 12.58 -0.97 14.61
C LEU A 817 14.05 -0.55 14.45
N THR A 818 14.42 0.66 14.88
CA THR A 818 15.82 1.11 14.93
C THR A 818 16.80 0.07 15.52
N PRO A 819 16.46 -0.65 16.62
CA PRO A 819 17.32 -1.71 17.17
C PRO A 819 17.58 -2.89 16.21
N VAL A 820 16.69 -3.12 15.23
CA VAL A 820 16.84 -4.15 14.21
C VAL A 820 17.84 -3.74 13.14
N PHE A 821 18.03 -2.45 12.89
CA PHE A 821 18.87 -1.96 11.79
C PHE A 821 20.31 -1.70 12.21
N CYS A 822 20.55 -1.52 13.51
CA CYS A 822 21.88 -1.27 14.06
C CYS A 822 22.54 -2.58 14.56
N GLY A 823 23.81 -2.80 14.24
CA GLY A 823 24.61 -3.89 14.82
C GLY A 823 25.23 -3.50 16.16
N GLN A 824 25.24 -4.40 17.15
CA GLN A 824 25.99 -4.19 18.40
C GLN A 824 27.49 -4.22 18.14
N ILE A 825 28.22 -3.27 18.73
CA ILE A 825 29.68 -3.35 18.86
C ILE A 825 29.94 -4.31 20.02
N ALA A 826 30.50 -5.49 19.75
CA ALA A 826 31.16 -6.27 20.78
C ALA A 826 32.31 -5.40 21.33
N THR A 827 32.15 -4.84 22.52
CA THR A 827 33.25 -4.26 23.28
C THR A 827 34.16 -5.40 23.70
N SER A 828 35.01 -5.86 22.79
CA SER A 828 36.18 -6.66 23.15
C SER A 828 37.06 -5.77 24.02
N SER A 829 37.00 -6.02 25.32
CA SER A 829 37.93 -5.51 26.33
C SER A 829 39.36 -5.81 25.91
N VAL A 830 40.04 -4.81 25.33
CA VAL A 830 41.49 -4.83 25.18
C VAL A 830 42.08 -4.03 26.34
N ALA A 831 42.51 -4.81 27.34
CA ALA A 831 43.74 -4.66 28.10
C ALA A 831 44.05 -3.29 28.72
N ASN A 832 43.65 -3.14 29.98
CA ASN A 832 44.56 -2.66 31.02
C ASN A 832 44.24 -3.41 32.32
N VAL A 833 45.16 -4.27 32.75
CA VAL A 833 45.62 -4.52 34.14
C VAL A 833 46.41 -5.84 34.13
N ALA A 834 47.70 -5.70 34.42
CA ALA A 834 48.62 -6.78 34.71
C ALA A 834 48.37 -7.39 36.10
N GLY A 835 48.62 -8.69 36.22
CA GLY A 835 49.11 -9.32 37.45
C GLY A 835 48.08 -9.79 38.49
N ALA A 836 47.81 -11.09 38.49
CA ALA A 836 47.86 -12.01 39.64
C ALA A 836 46.96 -13.23 39.38
N GLY A 837 47.55 -14.42 39.40
CA GLY A 837 46.83 -15.67 39.19
C GLY A 837 45.91 -16.04 40.36
N ILE A 838 44.88 -16.84 40.05
CA ILE A 838 44.35 -17.99 40.81
C ILE A 838 43.26 -18.64 39.92
N ILE A 839 43.42 -19.93 39.63
CA ILE A 839 42.40 -20.87 39.09
C ILE A 839 41.47 -21.22 40.28
N PRO A 840 40.12 -21.24 40.19
CA PRO A 840 39.47 -22.42 39.58
C PRO A 840 38.05 -22.31 38.97
N SER A 841 37.82 -23.33 38.13
CA SER A 841 36.61 -24.13 37.94
C SER A 841 35.51 -23.65 36.98
N ARG A 842 35.36 -24.47 35.93
CA ARG A 842 34.26 -24.54 34.96
C ARG A 842 32.89 -24.63 35.65
N ARG A 843 31.94 -23.81 35.18
CA ARG A 843 30.54 -24.24 35.01
C ARG A 843 30.12 -23.95 33.57
N HIS A 844 29.81 -25.02 32.85
CA HIS A 844 29.07 -24.96 31.61
C HIS A 844 27.68 -24.37 31.88
N SER A 845 27.38 -23.23 31.25
CA SER A 845 26.00 -22.80 30.99
C SER A 845 25.90 -22.43 29.53
N SER A 846 25.05 -23.19 28.85
CA SER A 846 24.77 -23.19 27.42
C SER A 846 24.30 -21.81 26.96
N ALA A 847 25.04 -21.19 26.05
CA ALA A 847 24.57 -20.03 25.30
C ALA A 847 23.43 -20.48 24.37
N VAL A 848 22.20 -20.09 24.71
CA VAL A 848 21.05 -20.19 23.81
C VAL A 848 21.08 -18.96 22.92
N LEU A 849 21.28 -19.14 21.61
CA LEU A 849 21.18 -18.07 20.62
C LEU A 849 19.77 -17.43 20.67
N PRO A 850 19.64 -16.11 20.89
CA PRO A 850 18.33 -15.43 20.95
C PRO A 850 17.53 -15.44 19.64
N GLY A 851 18.16 -15.77 18.51
CA GLY A 851 17.53 -15.72 17.17
C GLY A 851 16.52 -16.83 16.87
N THR A 852 16.49 -17.90 17.65
CA THR A 852 15.69 -19.10 17.32
C THR A 852 14.22 -18.99 17.76
N LEU A 853 13.91 -18.14 18.75
CA LEU A 853 12.55 -17.96 19.27
C LEU A 853 11.66 -17.07 18.37
N LEU A 854 12.26 -16.11 17.65
CA LEU A 854 11.52 -15.24 16.72
C LEU A 854 10.97 -16.03 15.51
N ILE A 855 11.68 -17.09 15.10
CA ILE A 855 11.29 -17.97 14.00
C ILE A 855 10.09 -18.84 14.39
N LEU A 856 10.01 -19.29 15.65
CA LEU A 856 8.86 -20.07 16.15
C LEU A 856 7.58 -19.22 16.26
N GLY A 857 7.72 -17.94 16.66
CA GLY A 857 6.60 -16.99 16.72
C GLY A 857 6.02 -16.68 15.34
N CYS A 858 6.88 -16.48 14.33
CA CYS A 858 6.47 -16.28 12.94
C CYS A 858 5.85 -17.53 12.28
N MET A 859 6.27 -18.74 12.67
CA MET A 859 5.73 -19.99 12.13
C MET A 859 4.33 -20.34 12.66
N LEU A 860 3.99 -19.95 13.89
CA LEU A 860 2.66 -20.19 14.47
C LEU A 860 1.55 -19.36 13.80
N LEU A 861 1.91 -18.27 13.13
CA LEU A 861 0.96 -17.40 12.42
C LEU A 861 0.55 -17.89 11.05
N CYS A 862 1.37 -18.70 10.41
CA CYS A 862 1.06 -19.20 9.08
C CYS A 862 0.12 -20.41 9.09
N CYS A 863 -0.28 -20.94 10.26
CA CYS A 863 -1.03 -22.20 10.34
C CYS A 863 -2.29 -22.20 11.22
N GLY A 864 -2.86 -21.08 11.65
CA GLY A 864 -4.03 -21.13 12.54
C GLY A 864 -4.93 -19.90 12.59
N VAL A 865 -5.69 -19.64 11.53
CA VAL A 865 -6.93 -18.83 11.62
C VAL A 865 -8.09 -19.65 11.05
N GLY A 866 -8.52 -20.63 11.83
CA GLY A 866 -9.69 -21.45 11.55
C GLY A 866 -9.82 -22.47 12.67
N GLN A 867 -10.82 -22.29 13.55
CA GLN A 867 -11.16 -23.15 14.71
C GLN A 867 -10.30 -23.00 15.98
N VAL A 868 -10.43 -21.88 16.69
CA VAL A 868 -10.53 -21.90 18.17
C VAL A 868 -11.58 -20.86 18.58
N ALA A 869 -12.84 -21.20 18.38
CA ALA A 869 -13.96 -20.60 19.06
C ALA A 869 -14.67 -21.74 19.78
N LEU A 870 -14.31 -21.95 21.05
CA LEU A 870 -15.06 -22.60 22.14
C LEU A 870 -14.05 -23.16 23.13
N MET A 871 -13.77 -22.38 24.17
CA MET A 871 -13.50 -22.80 25.55
C MET A 871 -12.75 -21.68 26.24
N PHE A 872 -13.45 -20.95 27.11
CA PHE A 872 -13.02 -20.31 28.36
C PHE A 872 -14.00 -19.17 28.67
N VAL A 873 -15.16 -19.54 29.22
CA VAL A 873 -16.00 -18.63 30.01
C VAL A 873 -15.89 -19.09 31.45
N PHE A 874 -15.45 -18.17 32.32
CA PHE A 874 -15.43 -18.34 33.77
C PHE A 874 -16.85 -18.61 34.31
N PRO A 875 -17.04 -19.49 35.31
CA PRO A 875 -18.33 -19.67 35.96
C PRO A 875 -18.48 -18.72 37.15
N LEU A 876 -19.72 -18.26 37.43
CA LEU A 876 -20.27 -18.03 38.78
C LEU A 876 -21.74 -17.57 38.70
N ARG A 877 -22.70 -18.49 38.92
CA ARG A 877 -23.69 -18.51 40.04
C ARG A 877 -24.93 -19.40 39.76
N ALA A 878 -25.04 -20.43 40.61
CA ALA A 878 -26.19 -20.94 41.37
C ALA A 878 -27.60 -21.09 40.75
N GLY A 879 -28.18 -22.29 40.91
CA GLY A 879 -29.64 -22.54 40.89
C GLY A 879 -30.03 -23.93 40.33
N THR A 880 -29.81 -25.03 41.09
CA THR A 880 -30.86 -25.87 41.72
C THR A 880 -31.53 -26.97 40.85
N VAL A 881 -31.28 -28.23 41.29
CA VAL A 881 -32.22 -29.37 41.45
C VAL A 881 -32.56 -30.22 40.21
N SER A 882 -31.97 -31.41 40.08
CA SER A 882 -32.51 -32.72 40.56
C SER A 882 -31.95 -33.96 39.81
N HIS A 883 -31.75 -35.04 40.61
CA HIS A 883 -31.68 -36.47 40.28
C HIS A 883 -30.49 -37.11 39.53
N SER A 884 -29.51 -37.54 40.35
CA SER A 884 -28.87 -38.88 40.49
C SER A 884 -29.35 -40.10 39.65
N PRO A 885 -28.66 -41.27 39.71
CA PRO A 885 -27.25 -41.57 39.36
C PRO A 885 -27.10 -42.93 38.61
N SER A 886 -25.91 -43.32 38.13
CA SER A 886 -25.33 -44.68 38.29
C SER A 886 -24.01 -44.86 37.48
N VAL A 887 -22.88 -45.15 38.15
CA VAL A 887 -22.17 -46.47 38.25
C VAL A 887 -21.39 -46.79 36.95
N ALA A 888 -20.10 -47.17 36.87
CA ALA A 888 -19.11 -47.72 37.80
C ALA A 888 -17.66 -47.52 37.29
N SER A 889 -16.76 -47.86 38.21
CA SER A 889 -15.30 -47.93 38.31
C SER A 889 -14.46 -48.71 37.26
N VAL A 890 -13.28 -48.14 36.88
CA VAL A 890 -11.84 -48.59 37.04
C VAL A 890 -11.46 -50.03 36.55
N PRO A 891 -10.21 -50.41 36.10
CA PRO A 891 -8.88 -49.71 36.01
C PRO A 891 -8.09 -49.87 34.69
N LEU A 892 -6.94 -49.16 34.63
CA LEU A 892 -5.81 -49.39 33.73
C LEU A 892 -5.17 -50.79 33.84
N SER A 893 -4.81 -51.41 32.71
CA SER A 893 -3.48 -52.02 32.51
C SER A 893 -3.22 -52.39 31.04
N GLY A 894 -2.01 -52.05 30.56
CA GLY A 894 -1.29 -52.78 29.50
C GLY A 894 -1.71 -52.55 28.05
N THR A 895 -0.98 -51.68 27.34
CA THR A 895 -0.14 -52.07 26.18
C THR A 895 0.50 -50.83 25.54
N ALA A 896 1.75 -50.59 25.93
CA ALA A 896 2.70 -49.91 25.07
C ALA A 896 2.83 -50.71 23.78
N GLY A 897 2.48 -50.11 22.63
CA GLY A 897 2.63 -50.79 21.33
C GLY A 897 1.71 -50.32 20.21
N ALA A 898 0.61 -49.60 20.49
CA ALA A 898 -0.40 -49.30 19.45
C ALA A 898 -0.88 -47.84 19.39
N LEU A 899 -0.07 -46.88 19.86
CA LEU A 899 -0.37 -45.44 19.76
C LEU A 899 0.69 -44.62 19.00
N HIS A 900 1.61 -45.30 18.30
CA HIS A 900 2.54 -44.66 17.36
C HIS A 900 2.10 -44.75 15.89
N GLY A 901 0.99 -45.46 15.60
CA GLY A 901 0.56 -45.74 14.21
C GLY A 901 -0.69 -45.00 13.71
N LEU A 902 -1.39 -44.23 14.57
CA LEU A 902 -2.70 -43.64 14.21
C LEU A 902 -2.83 -42.14 14.50
N TRP A 903 -1.72 -41.47 14.85
CA TRP A 903 -1.59 -40.00 14.85
C TRP A 903 -0.83 -39.46 13.62
N ALA A 904 -0.36 -40.34 12.72
CA ALA A 904 0.51 -39.99 11.60
C ALA A 904 -0.20 -39.84 10.24
N SER A 905 -1.53 -39.98 10.15
CA SER A 905 -2.24 -40.10 8.86
C SER A 905 -3.39 -39.11 8.62
N ALA A 906 -3.58 -38.09 9.48
CA ALA A 906 -4.64 -37.09 9.28
C ALA A 906 -4.24 -35.61 9.49
N VAL A 907 -2.97 -35.31 9.76
CA VAL A 907 -2.48 -33.92 9.96
C VAL A 907 -1.43 -33.52 8.89
N ALA A 908 -1.21 -34.37 7.88
CA ALA A 908 -0.11 -34.20 6.92
C ALA A 908 -0.32 -33.31 5.67
N PRO A 909 -1.53 -32.83 5.26
CA PRO A 909 -1.63 -32.05 4.01
C PRO A 909 -1.76 -30.51 4.18
N ALA A 910 -1.74 -29.93 5.38
CA ALA A 910 -1.92 -28.47 5.56
C ALA A 910 -0.68 -27.71 6.04
N ALA A 911 0.35 -28.41 6.55
CA ALA A 911 1.58 -27.80 7.06
C ALA A 911 2.74 -27.71 6.03
N ALA A 912 2.57 -28.28 4.83
CA ALA A 912 3.64 -28.44 3.85
C ALA A 912 3.82 -27.26 2.86
N VAL A 913 2.92 -26.27 2.85
CA VAL A 913 2.94 -25.15 1.88
C VAL A 913 3.63 -23.89 2.46
N GLY A 914 3.68 -23.73 3.78
CA GLY A 914 4.17 -22.50 4.43
C GLY A 914 5.63 -22.51 4.92
N MET A 915 6.29 -23.67 4.98
CA MET A 915 7.57 -23.82 5.69
C MET A 915 8.83 -23.76 4.81
N LEU A 916 8.71 -23.60 3.49
CA LEU A 916 9.84 -23.75 2.54
C LEU A 916 10.55 -22.45 2.13
N ILE A 917 10.22 -21.29 2.72
CA ILE A 917 10.70 -19.98 2.22
C ILE A 917 11.75 -19.27 3.11
N VAL A 918 11.99 -19.64 4.39
CA VAL A 918 12.72 -18.71 5.30
C VAL A 918 13.99 -19.21 6.01
N VAL A 919 14.39 -20.50 6.00
CA VAL A 919 15.68 -20.92 6.64
C VAL A 919 16.56 -21.82 5.75
N GLY A 920 16.83 -21.36 4.54
CA GLY A 920 17.89 -21.97 3.73
C GLY A 920 18.52 -20.92 2.84
N VAL A 921 19.75 -20.51 3.15
CA VAL A 921 20.68 -20.15 2.08
C VAL A 921 20.76 -21.38 1.18
N VAL A 922 20.04 -21.30 0.07
CA VAL A 922 20.16 -22.12 -1.13
C VAL A 922 20.20 -23.63 -0.89
N ALA A 923 19.05 -24.27 -1.06
CA ALA A 923 18.88 -24.89 -2.36
C ALA A 923 17.81 -24.08 -3.10
N ARG A 924 18.18 -22.93 -3.69
CA ARG A 924 17.54 -22.54 -4.94
C ARG A 924 17.63 -23.82 -5.76
N ARG A 925 16.49 -24.41 -6.14
CA ARG A 925 16.49 -25.29 -7.30
C ARG A 925 17.16 -24.45 -8.37
N ALA A 926 18.40 -24.82 -8.69
CA ALA A 926 19.21 -23.99 -9.54
C ALA A 926 18.42 -23.93 -10.85
N GLY A 927 18.02 -22.71 -11.22
CA GLY A 927 17.11 -22.46 -12.32
C GLY A 927 17.75 -21.45 -13.24
N MET A 928 17.69 -21.69 -14.53
CA MET A 928 18.27 -20.85 -15.56
C MET A 928 17.18 -20.45 -16.54
N ARG A 929 17.19 -19.18 -16.97
CA ARG A 929 16.46 -18.70 -18.15
C ARG A 929 17.50 -18.49 -19.24
N LEU A 930 17.36 -19.18 -20.36
CA LEU A 930 18.34 -19.21 -21.44
C LEU A 930 17.65 -18.96 -22.78
N PHE A 931 18.29 -18.18 -23.62
CA PHE A 931 17.92 -18.03 -25.02
C PHE A 931 18.48 -19.22 -25.81
N SER A 932 17.63 -19.86 -26.62
CA SER A 932 18.00 -20.94 -27.53
C SER A 932 18.02 -20.36 -28.94
N PRO A 933 19.17 -19.88 -29.44
CA PRO A 933 19.24 -19.20 -30.73
C PRO A 933 18.93 -20.18 -31.84
N ALA A 934 18.23 -19.73 -32.87
CA ALA A 934 18.13 -20.47 -34.11
C ALA A 934 19.45 -20.35 -34.89
N LYS A 935 19.62 -21.19 -35.90
CA LYS A 935 20.73 -21.11 -36.85
C LYS A 935 20.27 -20.80 -38.26
N VAL A 936 21.15 -20.21 -39.04
CA VAL A 936 21.03 -20.07 -40.49
C VAL A 936 22.17 -20.81 -41.18
N ASN A 937 21.84 -21.48 -42.28
CA ASN A 937 22.81 -22.08 -43.19
C ASN A 937 23.06 -21.06 -44.33
N THR A 938 24.13 -20.27 -44.23
CA THR A 938 24.47 -19.27 -45.26
C THR A 938 24.95 -19.93 -46.56
N PHE A 939 25.46 -21.15 -46.44
CA PHE A 939 25.96 -21.97 -47.53
C PHE A 939 25.74 -23.45 -47.22
N LEU A 940 25.36 -24.28 -48.18
CA LEU A 940 25.22 -25.74 -48.05
C LEU A 940 25.52 -26.44 -49.37
N LYS A 941 26.51 -27.34 -49.37
CA LYS A 941 26.77 -28.28 -50.46
C LYS A 941 26.76 -29.71 -50.00
N ILE A 942 26.20 -30.60 -50.83
CA ILE A 942 26.24 -32.04 -50.62
C ILE A 942 27.54 -32.58 -51.21
N THR A 943 28.33 -33.30 -50.40
CA THR A 943 29.66 -33.80 -50.77
C THR A 943 29.69 -35.29 -51.06
N GLY A 944 28.67 -36.05 -50.66
CA GLY A 944 28.65 -37.50 -50.80
C GLY A 944 27.58 -38.19 -49.95
N ARG A 945 27.78 -39.48 -49.67
CA ARG A 945 26.92 -40.29 -48.78
C ARG A 945 27.77 -41.16 -47.87
N THR A 946 27.28 -41.42 -46.65
CA THR A 946 27.89 -42.36 -45.71
C THR A 946 27.71 -43.80 -46.18
N SER A 947 28.57 -44.70 -45.65
CA SER A 947 28.50 -46.14 -45.95
C SER A 947 27.25 -46.80 -45.32
N PRO A 948 26.76 -47.95 -45.86
CA PRO A 948 25.59 -48.68 -45.34
C PRO A 948 25.72 -49.06 -43.85
N PRO A 949 24.61 -49.33 -43.10
CA PRO A 949 23.28 -49.76 -43.57
C PRO A 949 22.24 -48.65 -43.81
N ASN A 950 22.45 -47.42 -43.32
CA ASN A 950 21.56 -46.27 -43.56
C ASN A 950 22.39 -45.11 -44.15
N PRO A 951 22.55 -45.03 -45.49
CA PRO A 951 23.36 -43.99 -46.12
C PRO A 951 22.71 -42.62 -45.94
N MET A 952 23.41 -41.72 -45.25
CA MET A 952 23.03 -40.31 -45.07
C MET A 952 23.87 -39.43 -45.99
N HIS A 953 23.32 -38.33 -46.47
CA HIS A 953 24.08 -37.38 -47.29
C HIS A 953 25.12 -36.67 -46.43
N THR A 954 26.37 -36.68 -46.86
CA THR A 954 27.40 -35.83 -46.28
C THR A 954 27.34 -34.45 -46.92
N MET A 955 27.61 -33.41 -46.15
CA MET A 955 27.50 -32.02 -46.54
C MET A 955 28.68 -31.21 -46.03
N VAL A 956 28.91 -30.06 -46.65
CA VAL A 956 29.72 -28.97 -46.11
C VAL A 956 28.84 -27.73 -46.09
N SER A 957 28.69 -27.11 -44.92
CA SER A 957 27.79 -25.98 -44.74
C SER A 957 28.31 -25.02 -43.70
N GLN A 958 28.13 -23.72 -43.93
CA GLN A 958 28.45 -22.70 -42.94
C GLN A 958 27.21 -22.41 -42.11
N PHE A 959 27.32 -22.58 -40.78
CA PHE A 959 26.23 -22.33 -39.83
C PHE A 959 26.54 -21.09 -39.01
N HIS A 960 25.57 -20.18 -38.88
CA HIS A 960 25.62 -19.04 -37.94
C HIS A 960 24.41 -19.06 -37.02
N THR A 961 24.60 -18.77 -35.73
CA THR A 961 23.50 -18.50 -34.80
C THR A 961 22.97 -17.09 -34.99
N ILE A 962 21.66 -16.92 -34.83
CA ILE A 962 20.96 -15.64 -35.02
C ILE A 962 20.13 -15.27 -33.79
N ASN A 963 19.73 -14.00 -33.71
CA ASN A 963 18.90 -13.44 -32.64
C ASN A 963 17.42 -13.83 -32.69
N LEU A 964 17.02 -14.65 -33.68
CA LEU A 964 15.74 -15.34 -33.69
C LEU A 964 15.90 -16.67 -32.94
N GLY A 965 15.07 -16.98 -31.95
CA GLY A 965 15.22 -18.20 -31.15
C GLY A 965 14.13 -18.38 -30.10
N ASP A 966 14.14 -19.53 -29.42
CA ASP A 966 13.18 -19.86 -28.36
C ASP A 966 13.71 -19.45 -26.97
N TRP A 967 12.83 -19.37 -25.98
CA TRP A 967 13.23 -19.12 -24.59
C TRP A 967 12.98 -20.34 -23.72
N MET A 968 14.01 -20.76 -22.98
CA MET A 968 13.93 -21.91 -22.09
C MET A 968 14.10 -21.47 -20.64
N ARG A 969 13.16 -21.88 -19.77
CA ARG A 969 13.33 -21.86 -18.32
C ARG A 969 13.48 -23.29 -17.83
N ILE A 970 14.62 -23.62 -17.25
CA ILE A 970 14.94 -24.96 -16.75
C ILE A 970 15.37 -24.89 -15.30
N SER A 971 14.89 -25.81 -14.47
CA SER A 971 15.28 -25.92 -13.07
C SER A 971 15.38 -27.38 -12.63
N THR A 972 16.16 -27.66 -11.59
CA THR A 972 16.22 -29.00 -10.98
C THR A 972 14.89 -29.36 -10.29
N THR A 973 14.42 -30.60 -10.38
CA THR A 973 13.21 -31.09 -9.68
C THR A 973 13.48 -32.39 -8.93
N ASP A 974 12.77 -32.59 -7.82
CA ASP A 974 12.82 -33.82 -7.01
C ASP A 974 11.83 -34.89 -7.51
N ALA A 975 11.14 -34.62 -8.63
CA ALA A 975 10.27 -35.60 -9.27
C ALA A 975 11.08 -36.79 -9.81
N GLU A 976 10.44 -37.95 -9.92
CA GLU A 976 11.07 -39.17 -10.46
C GLU A 976 11.26 -39.16 -11.98
N LYS A 977 10.82 -38.10 -12.67
CA LYS A 977 10.97 -37.91 -14.12
C LYS A 977 11.11 -36.44 -14.49
N ASP A 978 11.67 -36.17 -15.67
CA ASP A 978 11.70 -34.83 -16.24
C ASP A 978 10.28 -34.38 -16.66
N SER A 979 10.02 -33.08 -16.59
CA SER A 979 8.80 -32.48 -17.11
C SER A 979 9.12 -31.38 -18.13
N LEU A 980 8.35 -31.34 -19.21
CA LEU A 980 8.41 -30.31 -20.23
C LEU A 980 7.02 -29.69 -20.43
N ARG A 981 6.95 -28.37 -20.42
CA ARG A 981 5.78 -27.58 -20.80
C ARG A 981 6.14 -26.66 -21.95
N CYS A 982 5.26 -26.53 -22.94
CA CYS A 982 5.42 -25.59 -24.05
C CYS A 982 4.14 -24.76 -24.23
N ASP A 983 4.30 -23.50 -24.60
CA ASP A 983 3.20 -22.60 -24.97
C ASP A 983 2.60 -22.90 -26.35
N ASP A 984 3.34 -23.60 -27.22
CA ASP A 984 2.86 -24.08 -28.51
C ASP A 984 2.40 -25.55 -28.40
N PRO A 985 1.09 -25.84 -28.57
CA PRO A 985 0.54 -27.19 -28.45
C PRO A 985 0.98 -28.14 -29.58
N SER A 986 1.57 -27.62 -30.67
CA SER A 986 2.11 -28.44 -31.76
C SER A 986 3.46 -29.09 -31.42
N VAL A 987 4.11 -28.65 -30.33
CA VAL A 987 5.38 -29.19 -29.85
C VAL A 987 5.13 -30.35 -28.90
N PRO A 988 5.59 -31.58 -29.21
CA PRO A 988 5.41 -32.72 -28.31
C PRO A 988 6.17 -32.49 -27.01
N THR A 989 5.53 -32.74 -25.86
CA THR A 989 6.12 -32.57 -24.53
C THR A 989 6.49 -33.91 -23.87
N ASP A 990 6.47 -34.99 -24.64
CA ASP A 990 6.78 -36.36 -24.22
C ASP A 990 8.27 -36.73 -24.42
N GLU A 991 8.60 -38.00 -24.18
CA GLU A 991 9.94 -38.58 -24.34
C GLU A 991 10.47 -38.49 -25.79
N GLY A 992 9.62 -38.17 -26.76
CA GLY A 992 10.02 -37.91 -28.14
C GLY A 992 10.80 -36.60 -28.32
N ASN A 993 10.63 -35.63 -27.41
CA ASN A 993 11.22 -34.30 -27.50
C ASN A 993 12.74 -34.29 -27.24
N LEU A 994 13.49 -33.54 -28.04
CA LEU A 994 14.95 -33.41 -27.94
C LEU A 994 15.43 -32.85 -26.60
N ILE A 995 14.63 -32.02 -25.93
CA ILE A 995 14.93 -31.52 -24.57
C ILE A 995 14.99 -32.69 -23.58
N ILE A 996 13.95 -33.52 -23.56
CA ILE A 996 13.87 -34.66 -22.63
C ILE A 996 14.98 -35.66 -22.92
N LYS A 997 15.21 -35.97 -24.20
CA LYS A 997 16.33 -36.84 -24.63
C LYS A 997 17.69 -36.27 -24.24
N ALA A 998 17.89 -34.96 -24.34
CA ALA A 998 19.13 -34.31 -23.92
C ALA A 998 19.40 -34.45 -22.42
N LEU A 999 18.35 -34.28 -21.59
CA LEU A 999 18.44 -34.48 -20.14
C LEU A 999 18.71 -35.94 -19.77
N GLU A 1000 18.12 -36.89 -20.51
CA GLU A 1000 18.40 -38.31 -20.36
C GLU A 1000 19.85 -38.66 -20.73
N VAL A 1001 20.35 -38.18 -21.89
CA VAL A 1001 21.75 -38.36 -22.31
C VAL A 1001 22.68 -37.77 -21.25
N PHE A 1002 22.36 -36.57 -20.74
CA PHE A 1002 23.12 -35.95 -19.67
C PHE A 1002 23.19 -36.86 -18.44
N ARG A 1003 22.06 -37.34 -17.92
CA ARG A 1003 22.03 -38.24 -16.76
C ARG A 1003 22.81 -39.52 -17.00
N ARG A 1004 22.62 -40.15 -18.16
CA ARG A 1004 23.27 -41.43 -18.52
C ARG A 1004 24.79 -41.28 -18.63
N LYS A 1005 25.30 -40.19 -19.22
CA LYS A 1005 26.74 -39.95 -19.40
C LYS A 1005 27.41 -39.38 -18.15
N SER A 1006 26.70 -38.58 -17.34
CA SER A 1006 27.24 -37.98 -16.11
C SER A 1006 27.08 -38.88 -14.86
N GLY A 1007 26.16 -39.85 -14.89
CA GLY A 1007 25.75 -40.63 -13.72
C GLY A 1007 24.83 -39.86 -12.75
N SER A 1008 24.37 -38.66 -13.12
CA SER A 1008 23.49 -37.85 -12.28
C SER A 1008 22.09 -38.46 -12.15
N LYS A 1009 21.54 -38.46 -10.93
CA LYS A 1009 20.15 -38.84 -10.63
C LYS A 1009 19.17 -37.66 -10.67
N GLN A 1010 19.66 -36.47 -11.02
CA GLN A 1010 18.87 -35.24 -10.99
C GLN A 1010 17.92 -35.15 -12.19
N HIS A 1011 16.62 -34.95 -11.93
CA HIS A 1011 15.62 -34.61 -12.94
C HIS A 1011 15.41 -33.09 -13.03
N PHE A 1012 14.80 -32.65 -14.13
CA PHE A 1012 14.57 -31.23 -14.41
C PHE A 1012 13.12 -30.92 -14.80
N ASP A 1013 12.66 -29.73 -14.41
CA ASP A 1013 11.41 -29.13 -14.87
C ASP A 1013 11.73 -28.01 -15.88
N VAL A 1014 11.18 -28.14 -17.09
CA VAL A 1014 11.48 -27.29 -18.24
C VAL A 1014 10.21 -26.64 -18.76
N THR A 1015 10.24 -25.33 -18.92
CA THR A 1015 9.24 -24.56 -19.66
C THR A 1015 9.89 -23.95 -20.90
N LEU A 1016 9.33 -24.24 -22.07
CA LEU A 1016 9.77 -23.70 -23.35
C LEU A 1016 8.73 -22.70 -23.89
N THR A 1017 9.19 -21.50 -24.24
CA THR A 1017 8.41 -20.48 -24.96
C THR A 1017 8.87 -20.48 -26.41
N LYS A 1018 8.02 -20.95 -27.32
CA LYS A 1018 8.33 -21.14 -28.74
C LYS A 1018 8.15 -19.83 -29.52
N ARG A 1019 9.19 -19.44 -30.24
CA ARG A 1019 9.19 -18.28 -31.16
C ARG A 1019 9.81 -18.62 -32.51
N CYS A 1020 10.72 -19.59 -32.57
CA CYS A 1020 11.25 -20.10 -33.82
C CYS A 1020 10.18 -21.00 -34.48
N PRO A 1021 9.84 -20.81 -35.76
CA PRO A 1021 8.83 -21.61 -36.45
C PRO A 1021 9.26 -23.08 -36.66
N ASN A 1022 8.29 -24.00 -36.58
CA ASN A 1022 8.52 -25.41 -36.86
C ASN A 1022 8.81 -25.65 -38.36
N GLN A 1023 9.61 -26.66 -38.67
CA GLN A 1023 9.98 -27.06 -40.05
C GLN A 1023 10.55 -25.92 -40.92
N ALA A 1024 11.20 -24.94 -40.29
CA ALA A 1024 11.79 -23.79 -40.97
C ALA A 1024 13.23 -24.02 -41.45
N GLY A 1025 13.89 -25.12 -41.05
CA GLY A 1025 15.30 -25.35 -41.38
C GLY A 1025 16.27 -24.52 -40.54
N LEU A 1026 15.79 -23.94 -39.43
CA LEU A 1026 16.56 -23.05 -38.57
C LEU A 1026 17.12 -23.74 -37.31
N GLY A 1027 17.04 -25.06 -37.22
CA GLY A 1027 17.64 -25.84 -36.12
C GLY A 1027 17.04 -25.60 -34.72
N GLY A 1028 15.83 -25.05 -34.58
CA GLY A 1028 15.24 -24.68 -33.28
C GLY A 1028 15.13 -25.84 -32.28
N GLY A 1029 14.74 -27.04 -32.74
CA GLY A 1029 14.68 -28.24 -31.86
C GLY A 1029 16.05 -28.67 -31.35
N SER A 1030 17.07 -28.66 -32.22
CA SER A 1030 18.46 -28.97 -31.87
C SER A 1030 19.04 -27.94 -30.91
N SER A 1031 18.75 -26.65 -31.14
CA SER A 1031 19.12 -25.57 -30.22
C SER A 1031 18.53 -25.77 -28.84
N ASN A 1032 17.24 -26.08 -28.75
CA ASN A 1032 16.58 -26.36 -27.46
C ASN A 1032 17.22 -27.55 -26.73
N GLY A 1033 17.53 -28.64 -27.44
CA GLY A 1033 18.23 -29.79 -26.86
C GLY A 1033 19.64 -29.43 -26.37
N ALA A 1034 20.39 -28.63 -27.13
CA ALA A 1034 21.72 -28.15 -26.74
C ALA A 1034 21.67 -27.23 -25.51
N THR A 1035 20.72 -26.29 -25.46
CA THR A 1035 20.47 -25.43 -24.31
C THR A 1035 20.14 -26.24 -23.07
N ALA A 1036 19.30 -27.27 -23.19
CA ALA A 1036 18.94 -28.16 -22.07
C ALA A 1036 20.16 -28.95 -21.57
N LEU A 1037 20.98 -29.50 -22.48
CA LEU A 1037 22.19 -30.24 -22.13
C LEU A 1037 23.23 -29.36 -21.42
N TRP A 1038 23.45 -28.15 -21.95
CA TRP A 1038 24.35 -27.16 -21.35
C TRP A 1038 23.85 -26.69 -19.98
N ALA A 1039 22.56 -26.41 -19.86
CA ALA A 1039 21.93 -26.03 -18.60
C ALA A 1039 22.03 -27.15 -17.57
N ALA A 1040 21.75 -28.41 -17.93
CA ALA A 1040 21.86 -29.54 -17.02
C ALA A 1040 23.28 -29.70 -16.46
N ASN A 1041 24.30 -29.55 -17.32
CA ASN A 1041 25.72 -29.55 -16.92
C ASN A 1041 26.01 -28.45 -15.89
N ARG A 1042 25.46 -27.24 -16.11
CA ARG A 1042 25.68 -26.10 -15.22
C ARG A 1042 24.91 -26.19 -13.90
N LEU A 1043 23.65 -26.60 -13.96
CA LEU A 1043 22.75 -26.74 -12.82
C LEU A 1043 23.20 -27.82 -11.84
N THR A 1044 23.74 -28.92 -12.36
CA THR A 1044 24.31 -30.01 -11.54
C THR A 1044 25.77 -29.76 -11.14
N ARG A 1045 26.38 -28.68 -11.63
CA ARG A 1045 27.81 -28.35 -11.42
C ARG A 1045 28.75 -29.49 -11.83
N PHE A 1046 28.38 -30.30 -12.84
CA PHE A 1046 29.19 -31.42 -13.31
C PHE A 1046 30.50 -30.96 -13.97
N GLY A 1047 30.47 -29.83 -14.69
CA GLY A 1047 31.66 -29.16 -15.19
C GLY A 1047 32.30 -29.79 -16.43
N ALA A 1048 31.52 -30.50 -17.26
CA ALA A 1048 32.00 -30.95 -18.57
C ALA A 1048 32.34 -29.75 -19.48
N ALA A 1049 33.42 -29.87 -20.25
CA ALA A 1049 33.77 -28.90 -21.28
C ALA A 1049 32.76 -28.92 -22.43
N ASP A 1050 32.62 -27.79 -23.12
CA ASP A 1050 31.70 -27.60 -24.24
C ASP A 1050 31.93 -28.63 -25.37
N ASP A 1051 33.19 -29.00 -25.65
CA ASP A 1051 33.54 -30.05 -26.63
C ASP A 1051 33.05 -31.44 -26.20
N THR A 1052 33.09 -31.75 -24.91
CA THR A 1052 32.57 -33.01 -24.35
C THR A 1052 31.05 -33.06 -24.44
N LEU A 1053 30.37 -31.95 -24.15
CA LEU A 1053 28.92 -31.86 -24.34
C LEU A 1053 28.54 -31.98 -25.82
N ALA A 1054 29.33 -31.36 -26.72
CA ALA A 1054 29.13 -31.47 -28.15
C ALA A 1054 29.27 -32.93 -28.62
N GLU A 1055 30.27 -33.66 -28.14
CA GLU A 1055 30.43 -35.09 -28.41
C GLU A 1055 29.23 -35.91 -27.93
N TRP A 1056 28.72 -35.67 -26.71
CA TRP A 1056 27.53 -36.36 -26.20
C TRP A 1056 26.28 -36.06 -27.01
N SER A 1057 26.19 -34.84 -27.54
CA SER A 1057 25.03 -34.38 -28.31
C SER A 1057 24.92 -34.99 -29.70
N ARG A 1058 25.99 -35.61 -30.24
CA ARG A 1058 25.98 -36.28 -31.56
C ARG A 1058 24.95 -37.41 -31.65
N GLU A 1059 24.65 -38.07 -30.54
CA GLU A 1059 23.63 -39.14 -30.49
C GLU A 1059 22.19 -38.60 -30.65
N LEU A 1060 21.97 -37.29 -30.47
CA LEU A 1060 20.65 -36.65 -30.48
C LEU A 1060 20.29 -36.03 -31.83
N GLY A 1061 21.30 -35.55 -32.58
CA GLY A 1061 21.11 -34.94 -33.89
C GLY A 1061 22.35 -34.22 -34.40
N SER A 1062 22.52 -34.17 -35.72
CA SER A 1062 23.73 -33.63 -36.35
C SER A 1062 23.96 -32.14 -36.12
N ASP A 1063 22.89 -31.36 -35.98
CA ASP A 1063 22.99 -29.91 -35.74
C ASP A 1063 23.27 -29.54 -34.26
N LEU A 1064 23.09 -30.44 -33.29
CA LEU A 1064 23.28 -30.10 -31.87
C LEU A 1064 24.73 -29.74 -31.51
N PRO A 1065 25.76 -30.49 -31.96
CA PRO A 1065 27.15 -30.18 -31.68
C PRO A 1065 27.54 -28.75 -32.05
N PHE A 1066 26.93 -28.17 -33.08
CA PHE A 1066 27.21 -26.80 -33.50
C PHE A 1066 26.94 -25.77 -32.40
N PHE A 1067 25.82 -25.87 -31.69
CA PHE A 1067 25.46 -24.91 -30.63
C PHE A 1067 26.36 -25.03 -29.40
N LEU A 1068 27.02 -26.17 -29.21
CA LEU A 1068 27.90 -26.45 -28.06
C LEU A 1068 29.38 -26.25 -28.37
N ALA A 1069 29.86 -26.63 -29.55
CA ALA A 1069 31.27 -26.52 -29.92
C ALA A 1069 31.60 -25.15 -30.56
N SER A 1070 30.63 -24.49 -31.20
CA SER A 1070 30.86 -23.19 -31.81
C SER A 1070 30.64 -22.04 -30.84
N LYS A 1071 31.27 -20.89 -31.15
CA LYS A 1071 30.99 -19.59 -30.52
C LYS A 1071 29.96 -18.76 -31.30
N GLY A 1072 29.20 -19.41 -32.17
CA GLY A 1072 28.14 -18.79 -32.98
C GLY A 1072 28.37 -18.80 -34.49
N ALA A 1073 29.57 -19.18 -34.94
CA ALA A 1073 29.83 -19.49 -36.35
C ALA A 1073 30.75 -20.70 -36.48
N ALA A 1074 30.47 -21.57 -37.44
CA ALA A 1074 31.31 -22.71 -37.76
C ALA A 1074 31.12 -23.16 -39.20
N LEU A 1075 32.17 -23.75 -39.77
CA LEU A 1075 32.06 -24.61 -40.93
C LEU A 1075 31.75 -26.02 -40.43
N CYS A 1076 30.69 -26.63 -40.93
CA CYS A 1076 30.27 -27.97 -40.54
C CYS A 1076 30.42 -28.95 -41.71
N SER A 1077 31.00 -30.12 -41.47
CA SER A 1077 31.13 -31.23 -42.43
C SER A 1077 30.47 -32.52 -41.93
N GLY A 1078 30.79 -33.67 -42.56
CA GLY A 1078 30.14 -34.94 -42.23
C GLY A 1078 28.66 -34.90 -42.59
N ILE A 1079 27.78 -35.30 -41.68
CA ILE A 1079 26.31 -35.15 -41.84
C ILE A 1079 25.80 -33.84 -41.23
N GLY A 1080 26.71 -32.88 -40.98
CA GLY A 1080 26.49 -31.63 -40.27
C GLY A 1080 26.99 -31.65 -38.81
N ASP A 1081 27.57 -32.76 -38.36
CA ASP A 1081 27.97 -33.06 -36.98
C ASP A 1081 29.47 -32.84 -36.67
N GLU A 1082 30.29 -32.70 -37.70
CA GLU A 1082 31.70 -32.31 -37.59
C GLU A 1082 31.79 -30.78 -37.62
N VAL A 1083 32.12 -30.16 -36.48
CA VAL A 1083 32.06 -28.69 -36.31
C VAL A 1083 33.48 -28.12 -36.28
N PHE A 1084 33.77 -27.17 -37.17
CA PHE A 1084 35.01 -26.41 -37.22
C PHE A 1084 34.70 -24.93 -36.88
N PRO A 1085 34.88 -24.50 -35.62
CA PRO A 1085 34.53 -23.16 -35.17
C PRO A 1085 35.25 -22.06 -35.96
N MET A 1086 34.54 -20.98 -36.27
CA MET A 1086 35.07 -19.79 -36.91
C MET A 1086 35.05 -18.61 -35.94
N THR A 1087 35.99 -17.68 -36.04
CA THR A 1087 35.97 -16.44 -35.24
C THR A 1087 35.05 -15.41 -35.87
N PRO A 1088 34.41 -14.51 -35.09
CA PRO A 1088 33.54 -13.45 -35.62
C PRO A 1088 34.24 -12.58 -36.68
N GLU A 1089 35.54 -12.31 -36.52
CA GLU A 1089 36.34 -11.52 -37.47
C GLU A 1089 36.53 -12.23 -38.81
N ALA A 1090 36.57 -13.57 -38.80
CA ALA A 1090 36.69 -14.39 -40.01
C ALA A 1090 35.38 -14.48 -40.80
N VAL A 1091 34.26 -14.02 -40.23
CA VAL A 1091 32.91 -14.21 -40.79
C VAL A 1091 32.40 -12.98 -41.54
N GLY A 1092 33.01 -11.79 -41.38
CA GLY A 1092 32.59 -10.57 -42.08
C GLY A 1092 31.26 -10.02 -41.58
N GLY A 1093 31.20 -8.71 -41.33
CA GLY A 1093 30.01 -8.04 -40.79
C GLY A 1093 28.86 -8.03 -41.81
N HIS A 1094 28.00 -9.04 -41.75
CA HIS A 1094 26.75 -9.02 -42.50
C HIS A 1094 25.75 -8.12 -41.78
N GLY A 1095 25.39 -7.00 -42.43
CA GLY A 1095 24.27 -6.15 -42.01
C GLY A 1095 22.95 -6.92 -41.94
N GLY A 1096 21.91 -6.27 -41.40
CA GLY A 1096 20.60 -6.88 -41.09
C GLY A 1096 20.11 -7.87 -42.16
N MET A 1097 19.78 -9.07 -41.70
CA MET A 1097 19.18 -10.14 -42.49
C MET A 1097 17.67 -10.08 -42.38
N VAL A 1098 16.99 -10.34 -43.49
CA VAL A 1098 15.54 -10.49 -43.54
C VAL A 1098 15.20 -11.96 -43.76
N PHE A 1099 14.36 -12.53 -42.88
CA PHE A 1099 13.89 -13.91 -42.99
C PHE A 1099 12.43 -13.94 -43.37
N VAL A 1100 12.07 -14.82 -44.31
CA VAL A 1100 10.69 -15.07 -44.72
C VAL A 1100 10.40 -16.56 -44.55
N LYS A 1101 9.42 -16.88 -43.71
CA LYS A 1101 8.90 -18.23 -43.55
C LYS A 1101 7.48 -18.30 -44.13
N PRO A 1102 7.28 -19.03 -45.24
CA PRO A 1102 5.96 -19.32 -45.78
C PRO A 1102 5.09 -20.09 -44.79
N SER A 1103 3.77 -20.02 -45.00
CA SER A 1103 2.75 -20.67 -44.16
C SER A 1103 2.83 -22.21 -44.13
N PHE A 1104 3.63 -22.81 -45.01
CA PHE A 1104 3.86 -24.25 -45.11
C PHE A 1104 5.29 -24.65 -44.67
N GLY A 1105 5.45 -25.83 -44.08
CA GLY A 1105 6.76 -26.43 -43.77
C GLY A 1105 7.25 -27.40 -44.85
N LEU A 1106 8.55 -27.72 -44.81
CA LEU A 1106 9.14 -28.77 -45.63
C LEU A 1106 9.78 -29.86 -44.75
N PRO A 1107 9.33 -31.12 -44.83
CA PRO A 1107 9.98 -32.23 -44.14
C PRO A 1107 11.36 -32.50 -44.73
N THR A 1108 12.40 -32.46 -43.89
CA THR A 1108 13.79 -32.71 -44.31
C THR A 1108 13.99 -34.01 -45.08
N PRO A 1109 13.45 -35.18 -44.65
CA PRO A 1109 13.61 -36.42 -45.41
C PRO A 1109 13.01 -36.36 -46.83
N ALA A 1110 11.93 -35.60 -47.02
CA ALA A 1110 11.30 -35.44 -48.33
C ALA A 1110 12.20 -34.63 -49.28
N VAL A 1111 12.77 -33.52 -48.78
CA VAL A 1111 13.67 -32.66 -49.57
C VAL A 1111 14.92 -33.43 -50.01
N TYR A 1112 15.55 -34.18 -49.11
CA TYR A 1112 16.70 -35.02 -49.46
C TYR A 1112 16.36 -36.16 -50.42
N LYS A 1113 15.13 -36.72 -50.32
CA LYS A 1113 14.66 -37.76 -51.24
C LYS A 1113 14.44 -37.21 -52.65
N GLU A 1114 13.88 -36.00 -52.79
CA GLU A 1114 13.76 -35.35 -54.11
C GLU A 1114 15.12 -34.95 -54.66
N TYR A 1115 15.99 -34.34 -53.84
CA TYR A 1115 17.37 -34.05 -54.25
C TYR A 1115 18.11 -35.30 -54.77
N ALA A 1116 17.94 -36.45 -54.12
CA ALA A 1116 18.54 -37.71 -54.55
C ALA A 1116 18.10 -38.20 -55.94
N LYS A 1117 16.94 -37.75 -56.45
CA LYS A 1117 16.47 -38.07 -57.82
C LYS A 1117 17.10 -37.15 -58.88
N SER A 1118 17.74 -36.08 -58.45
CA SER A 1118 18.12 -34.93 -59.27
C SER A 1118 19.55 -35.04 -59.87
N ASP A 1119 20.19 -36.19 -59.67
CA ASP A 1119 21.58 -36.53 -60.00
C ASP A 1119 21.92 -36.19 -61.47
N GLY A 1120 22.74 -35.16 -61.70
CA GLY A 1120 23.23 -34.77 -63.04
C GLY A 1120 23.02 -33.32 -63.50
N GLN A 1121 22.44 -32.41 -62.69
CA GLN A 1121 22.39 -30.96 -63.02
C GLN A 1121 23.24 -30.12 -62.05
N ALA A 1122 23.71 -28.97 -62.53
CA ALA A 1122 24.69 -28.13 -61.82
C ALA A 1122 24.18 -27.66 -60.44
N PRO A 1123 25.04 -27.64 -59.40
CA PRO A 1123 24.70 -27.16 -58.06
C PRO A 1123 24.27 -25.69 -58.08
N GLN A 1124 23.23 -25.36 -57.31
CA GLN A 1124 22.82 -23.97 -57.05
C GLN A 1124 23.91 -23.27 -56.21
N PRO A 1125 24.16 -21.96 -56.40
CA PRO A 1125 25.38 -21.32 -55.89
C PRO A 1125 25.52 -21.32 -54.35
N LEU A 1126 24.42 -21.33 -53.59
CA LEU A 1126 24.45 -21.23 -52.12
C LEU A 1126 23.88 -22.43 -51.37
N ASN A 1127 22.87 -23.15 -51.91
CA ASN A 1127 22.27 -24.31 -51.24
C ASN A 1127 21.81 -25.37 -52.24
N ASP A 1128 22.44 -26.54 -52.23
CA ASP A 1128 22.13 -27.66 -53.14
C ASP A 1128 20.71 -28.21 -52.94
N LEU A 1129 20.13 -28.09 -51.74
CA LEU A 1129 18.81 -28.64 -51.41
C LEU A 1129 17.66 -27.78 -51.94
N THR A 1130 17.93 -26.54 -52.37
CA THR A 1130 16.91 -25.64 -52.92
C THR A 1130 16.13 -26.30 -54.05
N ARG A 1131 16.78 -27.10 -54.89
CA ARG A 1131 16.11 -27.81 -55.98
C ARG A 1131 15.07 -28.81 -55.47
N GLY A 1132 15.44 -29.70 -54.54
CA GLY A 1132 14.52 -30.67 -53.96
C GLY A 1132 13.37 -29.99 -53.22
N ALA A 1133 13.62 -28.84 -52.60
CA ALA A 1133 12.58 -28.03 -51.95
C ALA A 1133 11.61 -27.39 -52.96
N VAL A 1134 12.12 -26.82 -54.06
CA VAL A 1134 11.30 -26.23 -55.14
C VAL A 1134 10.50 -27.31 -55.88
N GLU A 1135 11.05 -28.51 -56.08
CA GLU A 1135 10.32 -29.64 -56.66
C GLU A 1135 9.12 -30.06 -55.79
N LEU A 1136 9.26 -29.99 -54.46
CA LEU A 1136 8.14 -30.23 -53.54
C LEU A 1136 7.17 -29.06 -53.50
N ARG A 1137 7.67 -27.81 -53.55
CA ARG A 1137 6.89 -26.57 -53.44
C ARG A 1137 7.41 -25.51 -54.40
N PRO A 1138 6.87 -25.44 -55.63
CA PRO A 1138 7.31 -24.48 -56.66
C PRO A 1138 7.14 -23.01 -56.24
N GLU A 1139 6.19 -22.73 -55.35
CA GLU A 1139 5.92 -21.40 -54.78
C GLU A 1139 7.17 -20.74 -54.16
N LEU A 1140 8.13 -21.54 -53.66
CA LEU A 1140 9.38 -21.01 -53.08
C LEU A 1140 10.20 -20.18 -54.07
N LEU A 1141 10.12 -20.49 -55.36
CA LEU A 1141 10.84 -19.76 -56.39
C LEU A 1141 10.27 -18.35 -56.58
N ASN A 1142 8.94 -18.22 -56.56
CA ASN A 1142 8.27 -16.92 -56.69
C ASN A 1142 8.55 -16.06 -55.47
N ILE A 1143 8.44 -16.64 -54.26
CA ILE A 1143 8.73 -15.93 -53.01
C ILE A 1143 10.19 -15.45 -52.99
N ALA A 1144 11.15 -16.30 -53.38
CA ALA A 1144 12.55 -15.91 -53.44
C ALA A 1144 12.81 -14.78 -54.45
N LYS A 1145 12.15 -14.82 -55.62
CA LYS A 1145 12.26 -13.77 -56.63
C LYS A 1145 11.65 -12.45 -56.14
N ASP A 1146 10.50 -12.48 -55.49
CA ASP A 1146 9.87 -11.27 -54.96
C ASP A 1146 10.60 -10.70 -53.74
N MET A 1147 11.33 -11.54 -52.98
CA MET A 1147 12.28 -11.04 -51.99
C MET A 1147 13.38 -10.18 -52.64
N GLU A 1148 13.83 -10.51 -53.85
CA GLU A 1148 14.82 -9.71 -54.60
C GLU A 1148 14.16 -8.51 -55.30
N ASP A 1149 13.11 -8.75 -56.07
CA ASP A 1149 12.49 -7.76 -56.96
C ASP A 1149 11.57 -6.76 -56.21
N VAL A 1150 10.81 -7.22 -55.21
CA VAL A 1150 9.85 -6.37 -54.46
C VAL A 1150 10.51 -5.80 -53.21
N MET A 1151 11.24 -6.62 -52.45
CA MET A 1151 11.88 -6.18 -51.21
C MET A 1151 13.31 -5.65 -51.38
N GLY A 1152 13.89 -5.73 -52.57
CA GLY A 1152 15.23 -5.21 -52.85
C GLY A 1152 16.35 -5.95 -52.11
N LEU A 1153 16.11 -7.19 -51.68
CA LEU A 1153 17.08 -7.97 -50.92
C LEU A 1153 18.11 -8.60 -51.85
N THR A 1154 19.33 -8.79 -51.33
CA THR A 1154 20.44 -9.41 -52.07
C THR A 1154 20.83 -10.75 -51.46
N GLY A 1155 21.34 -11.66 -52.28
CA GLY A 1155 21.82 -12.96 -51.80
C GLY A 1155 20.70 -13.81 -51.19
N VAL A 1156 19.50 -13.77 -51.77
CA VAL A 1156 18.35 -14.51 -51.26
C VAL A 1156 18.60 -16.01 -51.42
N SER A 1157 18.46 -16.76 -50.32
CA SER A 1157 18.72 -18.19 -50.31
C SER A 1157 17.88 -18.90 -49.25
N MET A 1158 17.75 -20.22 -49.39
CA MET A 1158 17.08 -21.09 -48.43
C MET A 1158 18.04 -21.50 -47.30
N SER A 1159 17.58 -21.49 -46.05
CA SER A 1159 18.35 -22.00 -44.92
C SER A 1159 18.16 -23.51 -44.74
N GLY A 1160 19.16 -24.29 -45.12
CA GLY A 1160 19.21 -25.73 -44.87
C GLY A 1160 18.23 -26.51 -45.75
N SER A 1161 17.41 -27.36 -45.16
CA SER A 1161 16.41 -28.20 -45.85
C SER A 1161 14.96 -27.75 -45.59
N GLY A 1162 14.76 -26.65 -44.86
CA GLY A 1162 13.43 -26.16 -44.49
C GLY A 1162 12.91 -25.12 -45.46
N SER A 1163 11.67 -24.66 -45.26
CA SER A 1163 11.03 -23.72 -46.17
C SER A 1163 11.38 -22.25 -45.93
N CYS A 1164 12.30 -21.93 -45.00
CA CYS A 1164 12.63 -20.55 -44.67
C CYS A 1164 13.67 -19.99 -45.65
N LEU A 1165 13.37 -18.81 -46.18
CA LEU A 1165 14.27 -18.04 -47.02
C LEU A 1165 14.88 -16.91 -46.19
N PHE A 1166 16.10 -16.50 -46.53
CA PHE A 1166 16.75 -15.32 -45.97
C PHE A 1166 17.37 -14.49 -47.10
N GLY A 1167 17.52 -13.19 -46.88
CA GLY A 1167 18.24 -12.27 -47.75
C GLY A 1167 18.92 -11.17 -46.95
N TYR A 1168 19.86 -10.46 -47.58
CA TYR A 1168 20.62 -9.37 -46.96
C TYR A 1168 20.14 -8.01 -47.47
N GLY A 1169 19.92 -7.08 -46.53
CA GLY A 1169 19.47 -5.72 -46.85
C GLY A 1169 18.33 -5.27 -45.94
N LYS A 1170 17.88 -4.02 -46.13
CA LYS A 1170 16.64 -3.54 -45.50
C LYS A 1170 15.48 -3.80 -46.46
N PRO A 1171 14.36 -4.38 -46.01
CA PRO A 1171 13.26 -4.71 -46.91
C PRO A 1171 12.55 -3.45 -47.37
N GLU A 1172 12.50 -3.21 -48.67
CA GLU A 1172 11.65 -2.21 -49.29
C GLU A 1172 10.23 -2.78 -49.49
N ARG A 1173 9.19 -1.93 -49.52
CA ARG A 1173 7.81 -2.33 -49.86
C ARG A 1173 7.28 -3.59 -49.13
N LEU A 1174 7.69 -3.79 -47.87
CA LEU A 1174 7.36 -4.98 -47.07
C LEU A 1174 5.85 -5.26 -46.99
N GLU A 1175 5.03 -4.21 -46.91
CA GLU A 1175 3.58 -4.36 -46.80
C GLU A 1175 2.95 -4.87 -48.12
N ASP A 1176 3.52 -4.51 -49.28
CA ASP A 1176 3.06 -5.05 -50.57
C ASP A 1176 3.39 -6.55 -50.67
N PHE A 1177 4.58 -6.95 -50.21
CA PHE A 1177 4.99 -8.35 -50.16
C PHE A 1177 4.10 -9.19 -49.21
N LYS A 1178 3.76 -8.66 -48.02
CA LYS A 1178 2.85 -9.34 -47.08
C LYS A 1178 1.43 -9.45 -47.63
N ALA A 1179 0.98 -8.47 -48.42
CA ALA A 1179 -0.33 -8.50 -49.07
C ALA A 1179 -0.41 -9.58 -50.16
N GLU A 1180 0.67 -9.78 -50.91
CA GLU A 1180 0.77 -10.83 -51.95
C GLU A 1180 0.88 -12.24 -51.36
N TYR A 1181 1.59 -12.39 -50.24
CA TYR A 1181 1.80 -13.67 -49.56
C TYR A 1181 1.21 -13.68 -48.14
N PRO A 1182 -0.13 -13.67 -47.98
CA PRO A 1182 -0.77 -13.63 -46.67
C PRO A 1182 -0.45 -14.89 -45.86
N GLY A 1183 -0.13 -14.70 -44.58
CA GLY A 1183 0.26 -15.79 -43.67
C GLY A 1183 1.74 -16.17 -43.72
N THR A 1184 2.57 -15.47 -44.50
CA THR A 1184 4.03 -15.52 -44.34
C THR A 1184 4.46 -14.82 -43.05
N MET A 1185 5.43 -15.39 -42.35
CA MET A 1185 6.11 -14.72 -41.23
C MET A 1185 7.37 -14.05 -41.77
N VAL A 1186 7.55 -12.76 -41.46
CA VAL A 1186 8.72 -11.97 -41.90
C VAL A 1186 9.41 -11.36 -40.69
N TRP A 1187 10.74 -11.51 -40.62
CA TRP A 1187 11.60 -10.89 -39.61
C TRP A 1187 12.64 -10.01 -40.31
N SER A 1188 12.63 -8.69 -40.06
CA SER A 1188 13.45 -7.70 -40.78
C SER A 1188 14.78 -7.32 -40.11
N ASP A 1189 14.93 -7.61 -38.82
CA ASP A 1189 16.05 -7.15 -37.98
C ASP A 1189 16.82 -8.33 -37.38
N VAL A 1190 17.09 -9.33 -38.22
CA VAL A 1190 17.82 -10.53 -37.79
C VAL A 1190 19.32 -10.29 -37.92
N VAL A 1191 20.07 -10.53 -36.84
CA VAL A 1191 21.53 -10.37 -36.80
C VAL A 1191 22.18 -11.64 -36.24
N PRO A 1192 23.43 -11.95 -36.65
CA PRO A 1192 24.21 -13.02 -36.03
C PRO A 1192 24.44 -12.78 -34.53
N VAL A 1193 24.35 -13.84 -33.73
CA VAL A 1193 24.62 -13.82 -32.28
C VAL A 1193 25.82 -14.71 -32.00
N PHE A 1194 26.76 -14.22 -31.18
CA PHE A 1194 27.95 -14.96 -30.76
C PHE A 1194 27.93 -15.15 -29.25
N ARG A 1195 28.73 -16.10 -28.75
CA ARG A 1195 28.91 -16.30 -27.30
C ARG A 1195 30.38 -16.40 -26.90
N GLU A 1196 30.67 -15.97 -25.70
CA GLU A 1196 31.99 -16.12 -25.10
C GLU A 1196 32.21 -17.53 -24.54
N SER A 1197 33.48 -17.88 -24.31
CA SER A 1197 33.84 -19.17 -23.71
C SER A 1197 33.27 -19.29 -22.29
N GLY A 1198 32.53 -20.36 -22.01
CA GLY A 1198 31.92 -20.58 -20.69
C GLY A 1198 30.63 -19.81 -20.44
N GLN A 1199 30.12 -19.07 -21.41
CA GLN A 1199 28.80 -18.47 -21.40
C GLN A 1199 27.86 -19.17 -22.41
N TRP A 1200 26.55 -19.02 -22.21
CA TRP A 1200 25.57 -19.39 -23.24
C TRP A 1200 25.21 -18.16 -24.07
N TYR A 1201 24.59 -18.38 -25.24
CA TYR A 1201 24.11 -17.30 -26.08
C TYR A 1201 23.17 -16.38 -25.29
N ASN A 1202 23.50 -15.10 -25.22
CA ASN A 1202 22.67 -14.08 -24.63
C ASN A 1202 22.21 -13.11 -25.73
N TYR A 1203 20.91 -12.85 -25.78
CA TYR A 1203 20.33 -11.86 -26.69
C TYR A 1203 19.35 -11.00 -25.88
N ASP A 1204 19.83 -9.83 -25.47
CA ASP A 1204 19.02 -8.81 -24.81
C ASP A 1204 18.23 -8.03 -25.88
N ASN A 1205 17.03 -8.52 -26.19
CA ASN A 1205 15.89 -7.65 -26.45
C ASN A 1205 15.01 -7.51 -25.19
N ASP A 1206 15.46 -8.09 -24.07
CA ASP A 1206 14.90 -7.93 -22.72
C ASP A 1206 15.74 -6.88 -21.95
N ASP A 1207 15.93 -5.70 -22.56
CA ASP A 1207 16.09 -4.42 -21.83
C ASP A 1207 14.86 -4.11 -20.93
N ALA A 1208 13.93 -5.06 -20.81
CA ALA A 1208 12.80 -5.07 -19.91
C ALA A 1208 12.92 -6.03 -18.71
N LEU A 1209 13.97 -6.87 -18.51
CA LEU A 1209 13.94 -7.71 -17.29
C LEU A 1209 15.20 -8.28 -16.61
N VAL A 1210 16.46 -8.23 -17.09
CA VAL A 1210 17.56 -8.86 -16.30
C VAL A 1210 18.93 -8.17 -16.25
N SER A 1211 19.22 -7.05 -16.92
CA SER A 1211 20.52 -6.36 -16.73
C SER A 1211 20.44 -4.84 -16.57
N ALA A 1212 20.10 -4.41 -15.35
CA ALA A 1212 20.75 -3.28 -14.74
C ALA A 1212 20.83 -3.52 -13.23
N VAL A 1213 22.08 -3.57 -12.76
CA VAL A 1213 22.63 -3.32 -11.43
C VAL A 1213 21.65 -2.72 -10.41
#